data_AF-A0A928G0W0-F1
#
_entry.id   AF-A0A928G0W0-F1
#
_cell.length_a   1.000
_cell.length_b   1.000
_cell.length_c   1.000
_cell.angle_alpha   90.00
_cell.angle_beta   90.00
_cell.angle_gamma   90.00
#
_symmetry.space_group_name_H-M   'P 1'
#
loop_
_entity.id
_entity.type
_entity.pdbx_description
1 polymer ?
#
loop_
_entity_poly.entity_id
_entity_poly.type
_entity_poly.pdbx_seq_one_letter_code
_entity_poly.pdbx_strand_id
1 'polypeptide(L)'
;MKTAISSPRQSKPQVSCLLLISISISSTILRQVVTLSHGMSRMWIWEESNTMKSMKTYSQIVAVLGVLLLSSGCVKDQLVEVGNHSNEYIGFSAALSVNTRSDLNSHSESEYLTIDEQAWPMAGDEHTRGSVISSLDGVNVGIFAHPYMGDDLLSPIMTNHHFQFVNNEVLEAVANPVLWNSISATTTLKVYGYAPYATSEGASDFSTTTINGTTTINYTVPQDVDKQFDLITTHIKSVPSDYGQNIPLTFQHTLTGVRFKAGFDCMVKSLKIVNVNYVGHYTIGDDVWMIPNKDNKTTFTAPIPTGGKACNEGEYITGDDEIFMMIPQDIPDNAYVELVYDGGTIKAPLKGLKWDKGALVTYTIHKQREQNYVYFDLHAGNVVITPTSYSGAVYVNGVATTISKTWTASEMESNRYHYYVYQSTDANKASTGYASSLSDPCRLPSYDPVKVGNQFWSEYITNNTSVEDVIEAWDTAENINADKASSPATQNGAVRKVGRSSTPYYISVNGDGTNVLNNEITLDNIYSRYMDAGATRNSAGLSFTPNTKSSKLTVNLVGDNRVGAVHYYSGRDASGLIYNNELILQGSGTLTAATVDFYKSTSAQSSGDRYNADNVHGYFSNYWCTAIGGDDGSSGNAIGIVIKGGTIFAGTTQAENCTAIGGGGNDRGHVRIEGGTVTAVATTTGTAIGGGIGFNSQGGIGNVKISGGNVFAYNHANEWEIPSAAIGSAGSWESSGGSGEVEITGGYVYAQTALGTAIGGGSSKTREGGSAKVTISGNSYVIAKSIPAIDKHTGNEYPAGSGIGGGTGGVSTALSSSSVPAYGGAATIIISGNPTIHTGTIGGGKTNNPDGKIGHAEITVSGGDISAQFVMAAGAAEGKITTFNMTGGTINNSNVINKEYYHIMDNGGAVYMEDGVFTMTGGTIRNCEANNGGAVYIKKSANAIGDPKFVMTGGLIENCRASHNGGGIYLEGGSVEMTNGTIHDNLASEGNGGGIYIAAGNFTIRGNDAEVSNNSALRRNTENSGNGGGIYITSPNSGVEVTIESGSIIDNTCDGNGGGICVDMASSDNTAAVKIGLAGVGGPTISGNKAIMYGGGLYAIGANANVTINDGSIKNNRVSNYVPNEDVANERGTVVLNGGEVTHVVITFDVNTADATANVSFPSQNIVTSTNSALVTPDAKRAMYTFAGWNTRSDGKGMTYKSGDIMNIKEDMTLYAQWISQ
;
A
#
# COMPACT_ATOMS: atom_id res chain seq x y z
N MET A 1 -38.54 23.24 6.79
CA MET A 1 -38.65 24.72 6.93
C MET A 1 -37.89 25.10 8.19
N LYS A 2 -36.86 25.95 8.14
CA LYS A 2 -36.91 27.45 8.22
C LYS A 2 -37.44 27.96 9.58
N THR A 3 -36.78 28.85 10.33
CA THR A 3 -35.39 29.41 10.25
C THR A 3 -34.98 30.06 11.59
N ALA A 4 -33.73 30.53 11.69
CA ALA A 4 -33.10 31.15 12.87
C ALA A 4 -33.73 32.45 13.42
N ILE A 5 -33.35 32.82 14.66
CA ILE A 5 -33.61 34.12 15.34
C ILE A 5 -32.29 34.70 15.90
N SER A 6 -32.29 35.98 16.30
CA SER A 6 -31.17 36.92 16.31
C SER A 6 -30.38 37.13 17.63
N SER A 7 -29.25 37.83 17.47
CA SER A 7 -28.40 38.61 18.40
C SER A 7 -29.12 39.74 19.21
N PRO A 8 -28.45 40.57 20.06
CA PRO A 8 -27.34 40.34 21.03
C PRO A 8 -27.37 41.20 22.36
N ARG A 9 -26.35 40.97 23.24
CA ARG A 9 -25.61 41.94 24.14
C ARG A 9 -26.19 42.45 25.50
N GLN A 10 -25.23 42.56 26.46
CA GLN A 10 -25.15 43.33 27.75
C GLN A 10 -25.35 42.55 29.09
N SER A 11 -24.77 42.93 30.26
CA SER A 11 -23.34 43.15 30.62
C SER A 11 -23.08 43.50 32.13
N LYS A 12 -22.50 42.57 32.94
CA LYS A 12 -21.79 42.78 34.25
C LYS A 12 -22.63 43.43 35.42
N PRO A 13 -22.14 43.71 36.67
CA PRO A 13 -20.85 43.43 37.38
C PRO A 13 -20.94 42.93 38.88
N GLN A 14 -19.77 42.85 39.59
CA GLN A 14 -19.53 42.86 41.09
C GLN A 14 -19.82 41.57 41.92
N VAL A 15 -19.24 41.26 43.13
CA VAL A 15 -18.22 41.84 44.08
C VAL A 15 -17.70 40.67 45.01
N SER A 16 -16.40 40.34 45.24
CA SER A 16 -15.26 40.90 46.04
C SER A 16 -15.01 40.31 47.48
N CYS A 17 -13.75 39.93 47.80
CA CYS A 17 -13.05 39.94 49.14
C CYS A 17 -13.46 38.97 50.30
N LEU A 18 -12.64 38.59 51.33
CA LEU A 18 -11.17 38.53 51.60
C LEU A 18 -10.84 37.87 53.01
N LEU A 19 -9.69 37.17 53.19
CA LEU A 19 -8.94 36.87 54.48
C LEU A 19 -9.61 35.90 55.54
N LEU A 20 -8.99 35.25 56.56
CA LEU A 20 -7.66 35.18 57.26
C LEU A 20 -7.24 33.69 57.55
N ILE A 21 -6.00 33.20 57.33
CA ILE A 21 -4.77 33.10 58.21
C ILE A 21 -4.69 31.97 59.29
N SER A 22 -3.70 31.05 59.15
CA SER A 22 -2.62 30.73 60.14
C SER A 22 -1.62 29.66 59.60
N ILE A 23 -0.35 30.00 59.30
CA ILE A 23 0.89 29.80 60.11
C ILE A 23 1.39 28.33 60.12
N SER A 24 2.52 27.97 59.50
CA SER A 24 3.88 28.40 59.92
C SER A 24 5.01 28.13 58.89
N ILE A 25 6.01 29.04 58.84
CA ILE A 25 7.48 28.85 58.92
C ILE A 25 8.10 27.70 58.09
N SER A 26 9.11 27.85 57.22
CA SER A 26 9.93 28.95 56.61
C SER A 26 10.90 28.24 55.60
N SER A 27 11.86 28.76 54.80
CA SER A 27 12.60 30.03 54.55
C SER A 27 13.27 29.91 53.15
N THR A 28 13.96 30.85 52.46
CA THR A 28 14.07 32.33 52.36
C THR A 28 15.11 32.65 51.24
N ILE A 29 15.14 33.89 50.68
CA ILE A 29 16.30 34.54 49.98
C ILE A 29 16.65 33.95 48.57
N LEU A 30 16.80 34.69 47.45
CA LEU A 30 16.77 36.15 47.18
C LEU A 30 16.48 36.49 45.67
N ARG A 31 15.72 37.59 45.40
CA ARG A 31 15.82 38.68 44.36
C ARG A 31 16.41 38.46 42.92
N GLN A 32 16.10 39.24 41.86
CA GLN A 32 15.05 40.23 41.46
C GLN A 32 15.28 40.70 39.98
N VAL A 33 14.43 41.64 39.48
CA VAL A 33 14.57 42.53 38.27
C VAL A 33 13.85 42.03 36.98
N VAL A 34 13.17 42.78 36.06
CA VAL A 34 12.40 44.08 35.97
C VAL A 34 12.81 44.92 34.72
N THR A 35 11.97 45.44 33.80
CA THR A 35 10.54 45.27 33.35
C THR A 35 10.28 46.06 32.03
N LEU A 36 9.16 45.79 31.31
CA LEU A 36 8.47 46.63 30.26
C LEU A 36 9.11 46.67 28.84
N SER A 37 8.43 47.01 27.72
CA SER A 37 7.18 47.77 27.41
C SER A 37 6.48 47.28 26.10
N HIS A 38 5.16 47.05 26.02
CA HIS A 38 4.04 47.96 25.61
C HIS A 38 4.11 48.67 24.22
N GLY A 39 3.05 48.56 23.37
CA GLY A 39 2.73 49.63 22.38
C GLY A 39 1.84 49.41 21.12
N MET A 40 0.51 49.60 21.23
CA MET A 40 -0.42 50.19 20.21
C MET A 40 -0.86 49.40 18.93
N SER A 41 -1.78 50.02 18.13
CA SER A 41 -2.70 49.36 17.15
C SER A 41 -3.39 50.36 16.18
N ARG A 42 -4.21 49.86 15.21
CA ARG A 42 -5.15 50.58 14.26
C ARG A 42 -4.53 51.10 12.94
N MET A 43 -5.22 51.24 11.78
CA MET A 43 -6.58 50.85 11.31
C MET A 43 -6.71 50.90 9.76
N TRP A 44 -7.44 49.95 9.15
CA TRP A 44 -8.13 50.03 7.82
C TRP A 44 -7.24 50.11 6.53
N ILE A 45 -7.71 49.95 5.26
CA ILE A 45 -9.09 49.83 4.69
C ILE A 45 -9.18 48.90 3.42
N TRP A 46 -10.42 48.77 2.89
CA TRP A 46 -10.98 48.26 1.61
C TRP A 46 -10.25 48.62 0.27
N GLU A 47 -10.46 48.00 -0.91
CA GLU A 47 -11.66 47.37 -1.54
C GLU A 47 -11.34 46.29 -2.66
N GLU A 48 -12.32 45.41 -2.92
CA GLU A 48 -12.58 44.35 -3.96
C GLU A 48 -11.59 43.72 -5.00
N SER A 49 -11.78 42.39 -5.17
CA SER A 49 -11.86 41.56 -6.42
C SER A 49 -10.72 40.58 -6.83
N ASN A 50 -11.12 39.52 -7.55
CA ASN A 50 -10.47 38.20 -7.66
C ASN A 50 -9.27 38.09 -8.65
N THR A 51 -8.28 37.24 -8.32
CA THR A 51 -7.68 36.23 -9.24
C THR A 51 -6.82 35.22 -8.47
N MET A 52 -6.59 34.03 -9.04
CA MET A 52 -5.78 32.96 -8.42
C MET A 52 -4.27 33.26 -8.44
N LYS A 53 -3.54 32.79 -7.42
CA LYS A 53 -2.10 32.45 -7.51
C LYS A 53 -1.74 31.32 -6.54
N SER A 54 -0.74 30.52 -6.93
CA SER A 54 -0.29 29.32 -6.23
C SER A 54 1.07 29.51 -5.53
N MET A 55 1.39 28.56 -4.64
CA MET A 55 2.72 28.22 -4.09
C MET A 55 3.66 29.35 -3.58
N LYS A 56 3.86 29.39 -2.25
CA LYS A 56 5.13 29.00 -1.55
C LYS A 56 5.23 29.63 -0.16
N THR A 57 5.33 28.81 0.89
CA THR A 57 6.53 28.64 1.74
C THR A 57 6.33 27.50 2.74
N TYR A 58 7.42 26.96 3.28
CA TYR A 58 7.47 25.76 4.12
C TYR A 58 8.11 26.08 5.50
N SER A 59 7.77 25.29 6.52
CA SER A 59 8.45 25.18 7.84
C SER A 59 8.32 26.32 8.87
N GLN A 60 8.65 25.97 10.13
CA GLN A 60 8.67 26.77 11.38
C GLN A 60 7.27 27.09 11.97
N ILE A 61 7.00 26.92 13.29
CA ILE A 61 7.87 26.58 14.44
C ILE A 61 7.15 25.72 15.51
N VAL A 62 7.92 25.22 16.50
CA VAL A 62 7.57 24.20 17.50
C VAL A 62 6.75 24.70 18.72
N ALA A 63 5.83 23.84 19.17
CA ALA A 63 5.23 23.59 20.51
C ALA A 63 4.85 24.73 21.51
N VAL A 64 3.73 24.49 22.22
CA VAL A 64 3.43 25.04 23.57
C VAL A 64 2.79 23.95 24.45
N LEU A 65 3.50 23.50 25.49
CA LEU A 65 3.08 22.94 26.79
C LEU A 65 1.89 21.94 26.89
N GLY A 66 2.16 20.77 27.48
CA GLY A 66 1.21 19.98 28.28
C GLY A 66 1.63 19.93 29.76
N VAL A 67 0.96 19.10 30.58
CA VAL A 67 1.31 18.50 31.92
C VAL A 67 0.06 18.33 32.80
N LEU A 68 0.04 17.26 33.62
CA LEU A 68 -1.02 16.71 34.52
C LEU A 68 -1.79 15.53 33.87
N LEU A 69 -1.83 14.31 34.42
CA LEU A 69 -1.47 13.79 35.76
C LEU A 69 -0.67 12.47 35.70
N LEU A 70 -0.07 12.07 36.82
CA LEU A 70 0.57 10.76 37.06
C LEU A 70 -0.22 9.93 38.09
N SER A 71 0.20 8.66 38.27
CA SER A 71 -0.35 7.61 39.16
C SER A 71 -1.55 6.82 38.58
N SER A 72 -1.64 5.49 38.68
CA SER A 72 -0.80 4.52 39.43
C SER A 72 -0.69 3.09 38.84
N GLY A 73 0.51 2.71 38.39
CA GLY A 73 1.20 1.42 38.70
C GLY A 73 0.70 0.06 38.21
N CYS A 74 1.49 -0.57 37.32
CA CYS A 74 1.60 -2.02 36.99
C CYS A 74 0.38 -2.71 36.35
N VAL A 75 0.52 -3.69 35.44
CA VAL A 75 1.65 -4.52 34.93
C VAL A 75 1.60 -4.46 33.39
N LYS A 76 2.61 -3.95 32.67
CA LYS A 76 3.74 -4.65 32.01
C LYS A 76 3.33 -5.78 31.06
N ASP A 77 3.42 -5.55 29.75
CA ASP A 77 3.34 -6.62 28.74
C ASP A 77 4.45 -6.54 27.67
N GLN A 78 4.57 -7.59 26.85
CA GLN A 78 5.76 -7.98 26.08
C GLN A 78 6.12 -7.07 24.90
N LEU A 79 7.22 -6.31 25.04
CA LEU A 79 8.16 -6.12 23.93
C LEU A 79 9.17 -7.27 23.96
N VAL A 80 9.54 -7.78 22.78
CA VAL A 80 10.43 -8.95 22.60
C VAL A 80 11.74 -8.81 23.39
N GLU A 81 12.15 -9.86 24.11
CA GLU A 81 13.44 -9.92 24.81
C GLU A 81 14.61 -9.99 23.81
N VAL A 82 15.05 -8.82 23.32
CA VAL A 82 16.42 -8.64 22.84
C VAL A 82 17.37 -8.65 24.05
N GLY A 83 18.59 -9.16 23.86
CA GLY A 83 19.51 -9.58 24.93
C GLY A 83 19.70 -8.59 26.10
N ASN A 84 19.71 -9.14 27.32
CA ASN A 84 19.76 -8.41 28.58
C ASN A 84 21.13 -7.72 28.82
N HIS A 85 21.31 -6.53 28.24
CA HIS A 85 22.43 -5.63 28.49
C HIS A 85 21.96 -4.37 29.25
N SER A 86 22.78 -3.93 30.21
CA SER A 86 22.39 -2.95 31.22
C SER A 86 22.14 -1.53 30.69
N ASN A 87 21.03 -0.91 31.10
CA ASN A 87 20.64 0.51 30.87
C ASN A 87 21.63 1.57 31.46
N GLU A 88 22.88 1.22 31.74
CA GLU A 88 23.92 2.14 32.20
C GLU A 88 24.55 2.93 31.05
N TYR A 89 24.59 2.37 29.85
CA TYR A 89 25.37 2.86 28.70
C TYR A 89 24.50 3.38 27.55
N ILE A 90 25.07 4.28 26.74
CA ILE A 90 24.44 4.86 25.56
C ILE A 90 24.55 3.87 24.40
N GLY A 91 23.44 3.18 24.11
CA GLY A 91 23.28 2.33 22.93
C GLY A 91 22.53 3.05 21.79
N PHE A 92 22.57 2.43 20.61
CA PHE A 92 21.86 2.91 19.41
C PHE A 92 21.08 1.76 18.78
N SER A 93 19.97 2.09 18.11
CA SER A 93 19.30 1.23 17.13
C SER A 93 19.33 1.95 15.78
N ALA A 94 19.08 1.26 14.66
CA ALA A 94 19.12 1.95 13.36
C ALA A 94 18.25 1.34 12.27
N ALA A 95 17.88 2.18 11.31
CA ALA A 95 17.28 1.78 10.03
C ALA A 95 18.01 2.46 8.84
N LEU A 96 17.89 1.88 7.65
CA LEU A 96 18.33 2.49 6.40
C LEU A 96 17.16 3.27 5.78
N SER A 97 17.41 4.49 5.29
CA SER A 97 16.38 5.31 4.63
C SER A 97 16.61 5.45 3.13
N VAL A 98 15.55 5.18 2.36
CA VAL A 98 15.52 5.39 0.91
C VAL A 98 14.90 6.76 0.63
N ASN A 99 15.70 7.71 0.14
CA ASN A 99 15.20 8.99 -0.35
C ASN A 99 14.83 8.88 -1.83
N THR A 100 13.59 9.21 -2.18
CA THR A 100 13.12 9.27 -3.57
C THR A 100 13.32 10.67 -4.15
N ARG A 101 14.04 10.75 -5.28
CA ARG A 101 14.10 11.94 -6.13
C ARG A 101 14.34 11.55 -7.59
N SER A 102 13.64 12.21 -8.51
CA SER A 102 13.57 11.85 -9.93
C SER A 102 13.78 13.07 -10.82
N ASP A 103 15.03 13.54 -10.90
CA ASP A 103 15.41 14.74 -11.66
C ASP A 103 16.14 14.33 -12.96
N LEU A 104 15.39 14.06 -14.04
CA LEU A 104 15.94 13.84 -15.39
C LEU A 104 16.34 15.18 -16.03
N ASN A 105 17.62 15.39 -16.35
CA ASN A 105 18.10 16.64 -16.95
C ASN A 105 18.95 16.45 -18.22
N SER A 106 18.39 16.88 -19.36
CA SER A 106 19.03 17.41 -20.58
C SER A 106 20.24 16.70 -21.20
N HIS A 107 20.11 16.33 -22.48
CA HIS A 107 21.22 15.96 -23.37
C HIS A 107 22.27 17.08 -23.51
N SER A 108 23.51 16.72 -23.83
CA SER A 108 24.53 17.63 -24.36
C SER A 108 24.90 17.23 -25.80
N GLU A 109 24.70 18.14 -26.76
CA GLU A 109 25.07 17.87 -28.16
C GLU A 109 26.57 18.14 -28.41
N SER A 110 27.28 17.11 -28.86
CA SER A 110 28.47 17.25 -29.72
C SER A 110 28.70 15.95 -30.49
N GLU A 111 29.42 16.02 -31.62
CA GLU A 111 29.52 14.90 -32.56
C GLU A 111 30.24 13.68 -31.95
N TYR A 112 29.73 12.49 -32.31
CA TYR A 112 30.20 11.12 -31.98
C TYR A 112 29.89 10.57 -30.57
N LEU A 113 29.03 9.55 -30.59
CA LEU A 113 28.58 8.66 -29.50
C LEU A 113 27.67 9.28 -28.43
N THR A 114 26.47 8.72 -28.30
CA THR A 114 25.53 9.01 -27.21
C THR A 114 25.76 8.10 -26.00
N ILE A 115 25.36 8.59 -24.83
CA ILE A 115 25.25 7.82 -23.58
C ILE A 115 23.82 8.04 -23.06
N ASP A 116 23.05 6.98 -22.89
CA ASP A 116 21.82 7.04 -22.09
C ASP A 116 22.20 7.01 -20.60
N GLU A 117 21.85 8.06 -19.86
CA GLU A 117 22.00 8.16 -18.41
C GLU A 117 20.70 7.73 -17.72
N GLN A 118 20.73 6.61 -17.01
CA GLN A 118 19.60 6.13 -16.21
C GLN A 118 19.98 6.17 -14.72
N ALA A 119 19.59 7.25 -14.05
CA ALA A 119 19.75 7.44 -12.61
C ALA A 119 18.55 6.86 -11.84
N TRP A 120 18.83 5.92 -10.94
CA TRP A 120 17.89 5.38 -9.95
C TRP A 120 18.38 5.72 -8.53
N PRO A 121 17.53 5.72 -7.49
CA PRO A 121 18.04 5.64 -6.12
C PRO A 121 18.74 4.28 -5.91
N MET A 122 19.75 4.23 -5.05
CA MET A 122 20.28 2.95 -4.57
C MET A 122 19.20 2.24 -3.73
N ALA A 123 18.64 1.15 -4.28
CA ALA A 123 17.63 0.34 -3.62
C ALA A 123 18.29 -0.75 -2.76
N GLY A 124 17.63 -1.18 -1.68
CA GLY A 124 18.17 -2.15 -0.71
C GLY A 124 18.35 -3.60 -1.22
N ASP A 125 18.17 -3.84 -2.52
CA ASP A 125 18.24 -5.16 -3.17
C ASP A 125 19.27 -5.21 -4.34
N GLU A 126 20.14 -4.20 -4.51
CA GLU A 126 21.22 -4.24 -5.51
C GLU A 126 22.62 -4.44 -4.87
N HIS A 127 23.37 -5.41 -5.40
CA HIS A 127 24.68 -5.82 -4.87
C HIS A 127 25.80 -4.81 -5.19
N THR A 128 26.80 -4.67 -4.29
CA THR A 128 28.04 -3.91 -4.54
C THR A 128 29.25 -4.51 -3.80
N ARG A 129 30.45 -4.41 -4.39
CA ARG A 129 31.63 -5.21 -4.00
C ARG A 129 32.29 -4.89 -2.66
N GLY A 130 31.81 -3.92 -1.90
CA GLY A 130 32.26 -3.64 -0.53
C GLY A 130 31.81 -4.69 0.51
N SER A 131 31.79 -5.97 0.12
CA SER A 131 31.16 -7.11 0.81
C SER A 131 29.75 -6.79 1.33
N VAL A 132 28.74 -6.98 0.47
CA VAL A 132 27.33 -6.63 0.75
C VAL A 132 26.89 -7.04 2.16
N ILE A 133 26.31 -6.06 2.84
CA ILE A 133 25.70 -6.15 4.16
C ILE A 133 24.36 -6.89 4.00
N SER A 134 24.40 -8.21 3.75
CA SER A 134 23.20 -9.06 3.68
C SER A 134 22.59 -9.36 5.05
N SER A 135 23.29 -8.94 6.10
CA SER A 135 22.90 -8.86 7.49
C SER A 135 23.63 -7.62 8.01
N LEU A 136 22.95 -6.74 8.76
CA LEU A 136 23.63 -5.64 9.45
C LEU A 136 24.65 -6.18 10.47
N ASP A 137 24.46 -7.39 11.00
CA ASP A 137 25.42 -8.11 11.85
C ASP A 137 26.88 -7.98 11.41
N GLY A 138 27.72 -7.54 12.33
CA GLY A 138 29.15 -7.38 12.12
C GLY A 138 29.56 -6.07 11.45
N VAL A 139 28.63 -5.26 10.94
CA VAL A 139 28.93 -3.95 10.36
C VAL A 139 29.44 -3.00 11.42
N ASN A 140 30.61 -2.41 11.14
CA ASN A 140 31.27 -1.49 12.04
C ASN A 140 30.88 -0.04 11.68
N VAL A 141 30.58 0.77 12.69
CA VAL A 141 30.08 2.16 12.59
C VAL A 141 30.95 3.09 13.45
N GLY A 142 31.25 4.28 12.93
CA GLY A 142 31.93 5.34 13.68
C GLY A 142 30.94 6.42 14.16
N ILE A 143 30.79 6.57 15.48
CA ILE A 143 29.85 7.51 16.10
C ILE A 143 30.57 8.71 16.75
N PHE A 144 30.01 9.91 16.57
CA PHE A 144 30.41 11.16 17.21
C PHE A 144 29.22 11.72 17.99
N ALA A 145 29.45 12.14 19.24
CA ALA A 145 28.40 12.69 20.09
C ALA A 145 28.92 13.91 20.86
N HIS A 146 28.20 15.03 20.71
CA HIS A 146 28.54 16.33 21.28
C HIS A 146 27.39 16.84 22.16
N PRO A 147 27.61 17.05 23.47
CA PRO A 147 26.63 17.72 24.31
C PRO A 147 26.65 19.23 24.08
N TYR A 148 25.50 19.88 24.26
CA TYR A 148 25.36 21.33 24.27
C TYR A 148 24.32 21.79 25.31
N MET A 149 24.41 23.05 25.75
CA MET A 149 23.42 23.72 26.60
C MET A 149 23.17 25.14 26.07
N GLY A 150 21.95 25.41 25.59
CA GLY A 150 21.67 26.64 24.86
C GLY A 150 22.50 26.71 23.59
N ASP A 151 23.27 27.78 23.40
CA ASP A 151 24.23 27.92 22.30
C ASP A 151 25.64 27.39 22.64
N ASP A 152 25.92 27.09 23.92
CA ASP A 152 27.23 26.62 24.37
C ASP A 152 27.44 25.13 24.03
N LEU A 153 28.32 24.87 23.08
CA LEU A 153 28.81 23.54 22.75
C LEU A 153 29.85 23.06 23.78
N LEU A 154 29.66 21.86 24.31
CA LEU A 154 30.55 21.25 25.30
C LEU A 154 31.56 20.30 24.62
N SER A 155 32.54 19.82 25.39
CA SER A 155 33.52 18.85 24.90
C SER A 155 32.82 17.56 24.43
N PRO A 156 33.26 16.94 23.31
CA PRO A 156 32.65 15.72 22.80
C PRO A 156 32.77 14.57 23.81
N ILE A 157 31.71 13.77 23.90
CA ILE A 157 31.65 12.56 24.72
C ILE A 157 31.93 11.30 23.90
N MET A 158 31.72 11.35 22.57
CA MET A 158 32.20 10.34 21.63
C MET A 158 32.92 11.03 20.48
N THR A 159 34.13 10.57 20.18
CA THR A 159 34.95 10.96 19.02
C THR A 159 35.29 9.68 18.25
N ASN A 160 34.77 9.54 17.03
CA ASN A 160 34.85 8.33 16.19
C ASN A 160 34.77 7.00 16.98
N HIS A 161 33.81 6.89 17.91
CA HIS A 161 33.67 5.69 18.75
C HIS A 161 33.17 4.53 17.90
N HIS A 162 33.80 3.38 18.09
CA HIS A 162 33.60 2.17 17.29
C HIS A 162 32.42 1.38 17.85
N PHE A 163 31.34 1.33 17.09
CA PHE A 163 30.18 0.46 17.32
C PHE A 163 30.13 -0.66 16.29
N GLN A 164 29.48 -1.77 16.62
CA GLN A 164 29.19 -2.88 15.71
C GLN A 164 27.72 -3.28 15.82
N PHE A 165 27.10 -3.56 14.69
CA PHE A 165 25.73 -4.05 14.62
C PHE A 165 25.62 -5.51 15.07
N VAL A 166 24.56 -5.82 15.83
CA VAL A 166 24.25 -7.13 16.43
C VAL A 166 22.74 -7.42 16.35
N ASN A 167 22.40 -8.67 16.02
CA ASN A 167 21.06 -9.17 15.70
C ASN A 167 20.30 -8.31 14.68
N ASN A 168 21.00 -7.71 13.72
CA ASN A 168 20.54 -6.74 12.72
C ASN A 168 19.84 -5.45 13.23
N GLU A 169 19.58 -5.30 14.53
CA GLU A 169 18.71 -4.24 15.07
C GLU A 169 19.44 -3.24 15.99
N VAL A 170 20.51 -3.68 16.67
CA VAL A 170 21.17 -2.94 17.74
C VAL A 170 22.63 -2.64 17.39
N LEU A 171 23.12 -1.47 17.79
CA LEU A 171 24.52 -1.05 17.69
C LEU A 171 25.17 -1.09 19.07
N GLU A 172 26.07 -2.05 19.27
CA GLU A 172 26.84 -2.24 20.51
C GLU A 172 28.24 -1.61 20.40
N ALA A 173 28.76 -1.05 21.50
CA ALA A 173 30.08 -0.42 21.51
C ALA A 173 31.20 -1.48 21.59
N VAL A 174 32.07 -1.55 20.59
CA VAL A 174 33.17 -2.53 20.51
C VAL A 174 34.26 -2.26 21.55
N ALA A 175 34.46 -0.99 21.91
CA ALA A 175 35.33 -0.57 22.99
C ALA A 175 34.86 0.75 23.62
N ASN A 176 35.21 0.97 24.89
CA ASN A 176 34.96 2.21 25.65
C ASN A 176 33.49 2.69 25.61
N PRO A 177 32.52 1.88 26.08
CA PRO A 177 31.12 2.29 26.13
C PRO A 177 30.92 3.50 27.08
N VAL A 178 30.14 4.49 26.64
CA VAL A 178 29.89 5.73 27.39
C VAL A 178 28.65 5.59 28.27
N LEU A 179 28.76 5.94 29.55
CA LEU A 179 27.67 5.88 30.52
C LEU A 179 26.70 7.06 30.36
N TRP A 180 25.38 6.81 30.42
CA TRP A 180 24.36 7.88 30.50
C TRP A 180 24.62 8.82 31.68
N ASN A 181 25.07 8.29 32.82
CA ASN A 181 25.34 9.07 34.04
C ASN A 181 26.55 10.02 33.94
N SER A 182 27.34 9.96 32.86
CA SER A 182 28.44 10.91 32.61
C SER A 182 27.95 12.28 32.07
N ILE A 183 26.65 12.38 31.76
CA ILE A 183 26.00 13.52 31.10
C ILE A 183 25.03 14.18 32.08
N SER A 184 25.00 15.51 32.13
CA SER A 184 24.02 16.24 32.94
C SER A 184 22.64 16.15 32.30
N ALA A 185 21.61 15.83 33.10
CA ALA A 185 20.19 15.74 32.73
C ALA A 185 19.54 17.08 32.24
N THR A 186 20.36 18.07 31.92
CA THR A 186 20.00 19.41 31.41
C THR A 186 20.67 19.72 30.07
N THR A 187 21.27 18.71 29.43
CA THR A 187 22.04 18.85 28.18
C THR A 187 21.33 18.16 27.02
N THR A 188 21.70 18.53 25.81
CA THR A 188 21.19 17.88 24.59
C THR A 188 22.37 17.40 23.75
N LEU A 189 22.25 16.23 23.13
CA LEU A 189 23.29 15.65 22.27
C LEU A 189 23.00 15.95 20.79
N LYS A 190 24.06 16.33 20.05
CA LYS A 190 24.14 16.15 18.59
C LYS A 190 24.88 14.85 18.32
N VAL A 191 24.32 14.00 17.46
CA VAL A 191 24.91 12.71 17.08
C VAL A 191 25.19 12.71 15.58
N TYR A 192 26.36 12.19 15.18
CA TYR A 192 26.72 11.93 13.79
C TYR A 192 27.29 10.51 13.70
N GLY A 193 27.04 9.82 12.58
CA GLY A 193 27.58 8.49 12.34
C GLY A 193 27.94 8.26 10.87
N TYR A 194 28.87 7.34 10.64
CA TYR A 194 29.17 6.80 9.31
C TYR A 194 29.51 5.31 9.37
N ALA A 195 29.33 4.62 8.24
CA ALA A 195 29.78 3.25 8.03
C ALA A 195 30.25 3.07 6.57
N PRO A 196 31.13 2.09 6.29
CA PRO A 196 31.85 1.25 7.25
C PRO A 196 32.89 2.03 8.07
N TYR A 197 33.14 1.59 9.31
CA TYR A 197 34.13 2.20 10.20
C TYR A 197 35.55 2.10 9.65
N ALA A 198 36.26 3.23 9.59
CA ALA A 198 37.63 3.28 9.14
C ALA A 198 38.60 2.88 10.29
N THR A 199 38.92 1.59 10.39
CA THR A 199 39.89 1.04 11.36
C THR A 199 41.32 1.58 11.19
N SER A 200 41.60 2.29 10.11
CA SER A 200 42.85 3.01 9.83
C SER A 200 42.61 4.50 9.53
N GLU A 201 41.82 5.16 10.39
CA GLU A 201 41.59 6.61 10.33
C GLU A 201 42.93 7.39 10.27
N GLY A 202 43.07 8.27 9.27
CA GLY A 202 44.32 8.98 8.99
C GLY A 202 45.16 8.37 7.85
N ALA A 203 44.64 7.35 7.14
CA ALA A 203 45.13 6.99 5.81
C ALA A 203 44.98 8.16 4.82
N SER A 204 45.70 8.11 3.70
CA SER A 204 45.63 9.14 2.64
C SER A 204 44.24 9.28 2.02
N ASP A 205 43.44 8.20 2.09
CA ASP A 205 42.23 8.05 1.29
C ASP A 205 40.95 8.27 2.12
N PHE A 206 41.04 8.20 3.45
CA PHE A 206 39.91 8.48 4.36
C PHE A 206 40.38 9.04 5.72
N SER A 207 39.76 10.14 6.15
CA SER A 207 39.88 10.67 7.52
C SER A 207 38.62 11.45 7.91
N THR A 208 38.29 11.49 9.20
CA THR A 208 37.29 12.44 9.70
C THR A 208 37.96 13.68 10.29
N THR A 209 37.21 14.77 10.42
CA THR A 209 37.65 15.99 11.10
C THR A 209 36.44 16.65 11.73
N THR A 210 36.50 16.89 13.04
CA THR A 210 35.39 17.47 13.81
C THR A 210 35.78 18.85 14.32
N ILE A 211 35.02 19.88 13.92
CA ILE A 211 35.24 21.28 14.30
C ILE A 211 33.91 21.86 14.77
N ASN A 212 33.89 22.50 15.94
CA ASN A 212 32.72 23.16 16.52
C ASN A 212 31.44 22.28 16.53
N GLY A 213 31.61 20.97 16.77
CA GLY A 213 30.50 20.02 16.88
C GLY A 213 29.91 19.57 15.54
N THR A 214 30.54 19.91 14.42
CA THR A 214 30.23 19.41 13.08
C THR A 214 31.35 18.46 12.63
N THR A 215 31.00 17.25 12.18
CA THR A 215 31.94 16.29 11.59
C THR A 215 31.92 16.36 10.07
N THR A 216 33.11 16.48 9.48
CA THR A 216 33.39 16.40 8.05
C THR A 216 34.22 15.15 7.77
N ILE A 217 33.90 14.44 6.70
CA ILE A 217 34.67 13.30 6.16
C ILE A 217 35.50 13.81 4.98
N ASN A 218 36.79 13.53 4.99
CA ASN A 218 37.69 13.74 3.86
C ASN A 218 37.87 12.40 3.15
N TYR A 219 37.45 12.29 1.88
CA TYR A 219 37.50 11.05 1.11
C TYR A 219 38.19 11.25 -0.23
N THR A 220 39.09 10.33 -0.55
CA THR A 220 39.71 10.18 -1.87
C THR A 220 39.30 8.83 -2.43
N VAL A 221 38.56 8.80 -3.55
CA VAL A 221 38.08 7.55 -4.15
C VAL A 221 39.29 6.70 -4.59
N PRO A 222 39.46 5.47 -4.06
CA PRO A 222 40.58 4.61 -4.45
C PRO A 222 40.53 4.25 -5.94
N GLN A 223 41.67 4.36 -6.65
CA GLN A 223 41.79 3.93 -8.06
C GLN A 223 41.56 2.43 -8.26
N ASP A 224 41.85 1.64 -7.23
CA ASP A 224 41.60 0.21 -7.16
C ASP A 224 40.15 -0.03 -6.73
N VAL A 225 39.32 -0.54 -7.65
CA VAL A 225 37.87 -0.67 -7.46
C VAL A 225 37.54 -1.63 -6.31
N ASP A 226 38.36 -2.67 -6.10
CA ASP A 226 38.22 -3.61 -4.99
C ASP A 226 38.61 -3.01 -3.61
N LYS A 227 38.99 -1.73 -3.57
CA LYS A 227 39.15 -0.92 -2.35
C LYS A 227 38.09 0.18 -2.19
N GLN A 228 37.21 0.36 -3.16
CA GLN A 228 36.09 1.29 -3.04
C GLN A 228 35.01 0.68 -2.12
N PHE A 229 34.29 1.53 -1.40
CA PHE A 229 33.22 1.13 -0.50
C PHE A 229 32.06 2.11 -0.58
N ASP A 230 30.85 1.64 -0.26
CA ASP A 230 29.70 2.52 -0.07
C ASP A 230 29.84 3.24 1.28
N LEU A 231 29.84 4.57 1.25
CA LEU A 231 29.86 5.40 2.44
C LEU A 231 28.43 5.79 2.79
N ILE A 232 27.90 5.22 3.87
CA ILE A 232 26.61 5.62 4.44
C ILE A 232 26.83 6.52 5.66
N THR A 233 25.97 7.52 5.85
CA THR A 233 26.05 8.47 6.96
C THR A 233 24.70 8.74 7.62
N THR A 234 24.71 9.24 8.86
CA THR A 234 23.54 9.57 9.68
C THR A 234 23.80 10.79 10.57
N HIS A 235 22.75 11.56 10.91
CA HIS A 235 22.84 12.63 11.90
C HIS A 235 21.54 12.85 12.67
N ILE A 236 21.66 13.24 13.95
CA ILE A 236 20.55 13.72 14.78
C ILE A 236 20.94 15.05 15.41
N LYS A 237 20.09 16.06 15.24
CA LYS A 237 20.38 17.45 15.64
C LYS A 237 20.09 17.76 17.12
N SER A 238 19.36 16.89 17.81
CA SER A 238 18.97 17.03 19.22
C SER A 238 18.44 15.71 19.81
N VAL A 239 19.16 15.11 20.76
CA VAL A 239 18.68 13.99 21.61
C VAL A 239 18.74 14.41 23.09
N PRO A 240 17.68 14.26 23.90
CA PRO A 240 17.70 14.55 25.33
C PRO A 240 18.70 13.67 26.11
N SER A 241 19.37 14.24 27.12
CA SER A 241 20.35 13.54 27.97
C SER A 241 19.79 12.44 28.88
N ASP A 242 18.47 12.39 29.08
CA ASP A 242 17.76 11.50 30.00
C ASP A 242 17.05 10.32 29.30
N TYR A 243 17.31 10.11 28.00
CA TYR A 243 16.56 9.21 27.14
C TYR A 243 16.52 7.74 27.61
N GLY A 244 17.60 7.22 28.22
CA GLY A 244 17.61 5.94 28.93
C GLY A 244 17.30 4.69 28.09
N GLN A 245 17.32 4.81 26.77
CA GLN A 245 17.00 3.79 25.76
C GLN A 245 17.96 3.91 24.56
N ASN A 246 17.91 2.96 23.62
CA ASN A 246 18.72 2.98 22.41
C ASN A 246 18.29 4.12 21.47
N ILE A 247 19.22 5.01 21.14
CA ILE A 247 18.96 6.18 20.27
C ILE A 247 18.75 5.69 18.81
N PRO A 248 17.61 5.98 18.16
CA PRO A 248 17.33 5.52 16.80
C PRO A 248 18.04 6.37 15.74
N LEU A 249 18.97 5.76 15.01
CA LEU A 249 19.71 6.34 13.89
C LEU A 249 19.05 6.02 12.54
N THR A 250 19.28 6.88 11.53
CA THR A 250 18.76 6.66 10.17
C THR A 250 19.85 6.92 9.13
N PHE A 251 20.30 5.89 8.42
CA PHE A 251 21.42 5.99 7.48
C PHE A 251 20.99 6.32 6.04
N GLN A 252 21.90 6.94 5.28
CA GLN A 252 21.75 7.32 3.87
C GLN A 252 23.05 7.13 3.08
N HIS A 253 22.95 6.64 1.84
CA HIS A 253 24.05 6.60 0.87
C HIS A 253 24.58 8.01 0.59
N THR A 254 25.90 8.16 0.66
CA THR A 254 26.58 9.46 0.58
C THR A 254 27.38 9.62 -0.72
N LEU A 255 27.71 8.53 -1.40
CA LEU A 255 28.39 8.53 -2.71
C LEU A 255 27.37 8.42 -3.87
N THR A 256 27.87 8.46 -5.10
CA THR A 256 27.14 8.11 -6.32
C THR A 256 27.66 6.77 -6.83
N GLY A 257 26.80 5.76 -6.97
CA GLY A 257 27.14 4.53 -7.68
C GLY A 257 27.17 4.78 -9.20
N VAL A 258 28.17 4.29 -9.91
CA VAL A 258 28.27 4.40 -11.38
C VAL A 258 28.51 3.03 -12.01
N ARG A 259 27.65 2.61 -12.93
CA ARG A 259 27.72 1.31 -13.64
C ARG A 259 27.47 1.44 -15.14
N PHE A 260 27.85 0.41 -15.91
CA PHE A 260 27.82 0.46 -17.38
C PHE A 260 27.10 -0.74 -18.01
N LYS A 261 26.26 -0.49 -19.01
CA LYS A 261 25.61 -1.50 -19.87
C LYS A 261 26.21 -1.53 -21.27
N ALA A 262 26.16 -2.68 -21.92
CA ALA A 262 26.55 -2.87 -23.31
C ALA A 262 25.36 -2.53 -24.22
N GLY A 263 25.51 -1.52 -25.09
CA GLY A 263 24.50 -1.16 -26.09
C GLY A 263 24.62 -1.95 -27.41
N PHE A 264 25.34 -3.07 -27.40
CA PHE A 264 25.60 -3.98 -28.53
C PHE A 264 26.35 -5.23 -28.03
N ASP A 265 26.24 -6.36 -28.73
CA ASP A 265 27.01 -7.59 -28.41
C ASP A 265 28.53 -7.37 -28.54
N CYS A 266 29.30 -7.81 -27.54
CA CYS A 266 30.72 -7.48 -27.38
C CYS A 266 31.56 -8.52 -26.63
N MET A 267 32.88 -8.46 -26.82
CA MET A 267 33.87 -9.03 -25.92
C MET A 267 34.76 -7.91 -25.37
N VAL A 268 34.39 -7.35 -24.21
CA VAL A 268 35.09 -6.22 -23.58
C VAL A 268 36.43 -6.68 -23.01
N LYS A 269 37.46 -5.86 -23.24
CA LYS A 269 38.86 -6.09 -22.81
C LYS A 269 39.35 -5.06 -21.79
N SER A 270 38.75 -3.85 -21.78
CA SER A 270 38.99 -2.80 -20.78
C SER A 270 37.85 -1.79 -20.85
N LEU A 271 37.45 -1.26 -19.70
CA LEU A 271 36.52 -0.14 -19.57
C LEU A 271 37.10 0.86 -18.57
N LYS A 272 37.04 2.16 -18.84
CA LYS A 272 37.59 3.21 -17.97
C LYS A 272 36.71 4.45 -17.90
N ILE A 273 36.75 5.15 -16.77
CA ILE A 273 36.24 6.52 -16.62
C ILE A 273 37.45 7.46 -16.51
N VAL A 274 37.53 8.49 -17.35
CA VAL A 274 38.70 9.37 -17.50
C VAL A 274 38.36 10.83 -17.18
N ASN A 275 39.28 11.54 -16.53
CA ASN A 275 39.24 12.96 -16.17
C ASN A 275 38.10 13.39 -15.22
N VAL A 276 37.64 12.51 -14.33
CA VAL A 276 36.66 12.85 -13.27
C VAL A 276 37.35 13.26 -11.96
N ASN A 277 36.67 14.05 -11.12
CA ASN A 277 37.14 14.42 -9.79
C ASN A 277 37.05 13.21 -8.84
N TYR A 278 37.98 13.13 -7.87
CA TYR A 278 38.07 11.98 -6.95
C TYR A 278 38.41 12.31 -5.50
N VAL A 279 38.67 13.59 -5.17
CA VAL A 279 38.90 14.06 -3.79
C VAL A 279 37.74 14.97 -3.39
N GLY A 280 37.13 14.72 -2.24
CA GLY A 280 36.02 15.51 -1.72
C GLY A 280 35.97 15.56 -0.19
N HIS A 281 35.29 16.58 0.32
CA HIS A 281 34.95 16.75 1.73
C HIS A 281 33.44 16.72 1.90
N TYR A 282 32.92 15.84 2.75
CA TYR A 282 31.49 15.72 3.03
C TYR A 282 31.16 16.12 4.47
N THR A 283 30.30 17.12 4.66
CA THR A 283 29.91 17.59 5.99
C THR A 283 28.55 16.99 6.40
N ILE A 284 28.58 16.06 7.36
CA ILE A 284 27.44 15.18 7.68
C ILE A 284 26.22 15.95 8.20
N GLY A 285 26.44 17.02 8.98
CA GLY A 285 25.35 17.81 9.59
C GLY A 285 24.65 18.81 8.67
N ASP A 286 25.35 19.22 7.61
CA ASP A 286 24.85 20.17 6.60
C ASP A 286 24.36 19.45 5.33
N ASP A 287 24.77 18.18 5.16
CA ASP A 287 24.53 17.31 4.00
C ASP A 287 25.07 17.87 2.67
N VAL A 288 26.34 18.29 2.68
CA VAL A 288 27.00 18.92 1.52
C VAL A 288 28.36 18.28 1.23
N TRP A 289 28.58 17.93 -0.05
CA TRP A 289 29.91 17.65 -0.60
C TRP A 289 30.58 18.93 -1.12
N MET A 290 31.89 19.03 -0.90
CA MET A 290 32.75 20.09 -1.41
C MET A 290 33.98 19.48 -2.09
N ILE A 291 34.24 19.88 -3.34
CA ILE A 291 35.43 19.47 -4.09
C ILE A 291 36.52 20.54 -3.87
N PRO A 292 37.61 20.27 -3.12
CA PRO A 292 38.58 21.30 -2.70
C PRO A 292 39.45 21.82 -3.85
N ASN A 293 39.68 20.99 -4.88
CA ASN A 293 40.46 21.35 -6.05
C ASN A 293 39.88 20.67 -7.30
N LYS A 294 39.11 21.43 -8.09
CA LYS A 294 38.49 20.94 -9.34
C LYS A 294 39.50 20.63 -10.46
N ASP A 295 40.80 20.90 -10.29
CA ASP A 295 41.85 20.49 -11.23
C ASP A 295 42.42 19.08 -10.95
N ASN A 296 42.22 18.54 -9.75
CA ASN A 296 42.67 17.18 -9.39
C ASN A 296 41.73 16.11 -9.97
N LYS A 297 41.90 15.80 -11.25
CA LYS A 297 41.17 14.77 -12.01
C LYS A 297 41.98 13.48 -12.12
N THR A 298 41.32 12.33 -12.26
CA THR A 298 41.98 11.00 -12.33
C THR A 298 41.35 10.07 -13.38
N THR A 299 41.78 8.80 -13.41
CA THR A 299 41.19 7.73 -14.22
C THR A 299 40.91 6.50 -13.37
N PHE A 300 39.74 5.90 -13.54
CA PHE A 300 39.34 4.62 -12.95
C PHE A 300 39.21 3.56 -14.06
N THR A 301 39.51 2.30 -13.75
CA THR A 301 39.44 1.18 -14.69
C THR A 301 38.59 0.06 -14.08
N ALA A 302 37.63 -0.47 -14.84
CA ALA A 302 36.78 -1.57 -14.39
C ALA A 302 37.58 -2.89 -14.30
N PRO A 303 37.26 -3.79 -13.37
CA PRO A 303 37.96 -5.06 -13.15
C PRO A 303 37.65 -6.13 -14.22
N ILE A 304 37.85 -5.81 -15.50
CA ILE A 304 37.61 -6.74 -16.61
C ILE A 304 38.61 -7.91 -16.55
N PRO A 305 38.16 -9.18 -16.60
CA PRO A 305 39.04 -10.36 -16.57
C PRO A 305 40.09 -10.36 -17.69
N THR A 306 41.24 -11.01 -17.47
CA THR A 306 42.39 -11.01 -18.39
C THR A 306 42.12 -11.66 -19.77
N GLY A 307 41.04 -12.44 -19.91
CA GLY A 307 40.54 -12.95 -21.20
C GLY A 307 39.51 -12.05 -21.89
N GLY A 308 39.14 -10.95 -21.25
CA GLY A 308 37.93 -10.16 -21.51
C GLY A 308 36.68 -10.74 -20.84
N LYS A 309 35.56 -10.00 -20.93
CA LYS A 309 34.21 -10.47 -20.57
C LYS A 309 33.29 -10.34 -21.80
N ALA A 310 32.50 -11.39 -22.05
CA ALA A 310 31.45 -11.38 -23.05
C ALA A 310 30.24 -10.59 -22.51
N CYS A 311 29.55 -9.89 -23.40
CA CYS A 311 28.39 -9.05 -23.10
C CYS A 311 27.41 -9.11 -24.27
N ASN A 312 26.13 -9.36 -23.97
CA ASN A 312 25.04 -9.20 -24.93
C ASN A 312 24.44 -7.79 -24.81
N GLU A 313 23.77 -7.34 -25.87
CA GLU A 313 23.05 -6.06 -25.89
C GLU A 313 22.00 -5.95 -24.77
N GLY A 314 22.19 -4.99 -23.86
CA GLY A 314 21.36 -4.75 -22.67
C GLY A 314 21.97 -5.24 -21.34
N GLU A 315 22.99 -6.09 -21.37
CA GLU A 315 23.66 -6.60 -20.16
C GLU A 315 24.64 -5.60 -19.53
N TYR A 316 24.93 -5.76 -18.24
CA TYR A 316 25.99 -4.99 -17.57
C TYR A 316 27.38 -5.43 -18.03
N ILE A 317 28.22 -4.46 -18.42
CA ILE A 317 29.62 -4.70 -18.83
C ILE A 317 30.44 -5.15 -17.62
N THR A 318 30.20 -4.55 -16.46
CA THR A 318 30.68 -5.03 -15.15
C THR A 318 29.66 -6.01 -14.55
N GLY A 319 30.03 -6.82 -13.55
CA GLY A 319 29.07 -7.62 -12.78
C GLY A 319 28.15 -6.75 -11.92
N ASP A 320 27.08 -7.33 -11.36
CA ASP A 320 26.16 -6.59 -10.47
C ASP A 320 26.92 -5.99 -9.27
N ASP A 321 27.84 -6.77 -8.68
CA ASP A 321 28.79 -6.33 -7.64
C ASP A 321 29.69 -5.14 -8.06
N GLU A 322 30.00 -4.98 -9.34
CA GLU A 322 31.13 -4.20 -9.84
C GLU A 322 30.70 -2.77 -10.25
N ILE A 323 30.21 -2.02 -9.25
CA ILE A 323 29.81 -0.60 -9.35
C ILE A 323 30.92 0.30 -8.82
N PHE A 324 31.23 1.39 -9.52
CA PHE A 324 32.18 2.42 -9.04
C PHE A 324 31.51 3.31 -7.99
N MET A 325 32.14 3.51 -6.83
CA MET A 325 31.64 4.36 -5.74
C MET A 325 32.29 5.75 -5.80
N MET A 326 31.62 6.68 -6.48
CA MET A 326 32.16 7.97 -6.87
C MET A 326 31.70 9.12 -5.95
N ILE A 327 32.52 10.18 -5.83
CA ILE A 327 32.06 11.41 -5.18
C ILE A 327 31.05 12.15 -6.08
N PRO A 328 29.92 12.66 -5.53
CA PRO A 328 28.98 13.53 -6.23
C PRO A 328 29.67 14.78 -6.79
N GLN A 329 29.40 15.12 -8.05
CA GLN A 329 30.09 16.18 -8.77
C GLN A 329 29.37 16.65 -10.04
N ASP A 330 29.54 17.92 -10.40
CA ASP A 330 29.36 18.38 -11.79
C ASP A 330 30.49 17.77 -12.64
N ILE A 331 30.18 17.12 -13.76
CA ILE A 331 31.19 16.37 -14.52
C ILE A 331 32.07 17.32 -15.35
N PRO A 332 33.41 17.20 -15.31
CA PRO A 332 34.30 18.06 -16.08
C PRO A 332 34.10 17.98 -17.59
N ASP A 333 34.25 19.12 -18.25
CA ASP A 333 34.16 19.32 -19.71
C ASP A 333 35.03 18.38 -20.57
N ASN A 334 36.08 17.80 -19.98
CA ASN A 334 37.02 16.90 -20.63
C ASN A 334 36.95 15.44 -20.11
N ALA A 335 35.90 15.10 -19.36
CA ALA A 335 35.64 13.74 -18.88
C ALA A 335 35.05 12.85 -19.98
N TYR A 336 35.46 11.58 -20.01
CA TYR A 336 34.97 10.60 -20.99
C TYR A 336 35.12 9.16 -20.50
N VAL A 337 34.33 8.25 -21.07
CA VAL A 337 34.42 6.80 -20.91
C VAL A 337 35.29 6.24 -22.04
N GLU A 338 36.19 5.29 -21.75
CA GLU A 338 37.00 4.57 -22.74
C GLU A 338 36.66 3.07 -22.71
N LEU A 339 36.14 2.53 -23.82
CA LEU A 339 35.80 1.11 -23.97
C LEU A 339 36.71 0.46 -25.01
N VAL A 340 37.48 -0.55 -24.60
CA VAL A 340 38.26 -1.42 -25.48
C VAL A 340 37.57 -2.78 -25.56
N TYR A 341 37.32 -3.28 -26.77
CA TYR A 341 36.63 -4.54 -27.01
C TYR A 341 37.31 -5.34 -28.15
N ASP A 342 36.70 -6.42 -28.62
CA ASP A 342 37.15 -7.19 -29.78
C ASP A 342 37.19 -6.37 -31.07
N GLY A 343 36.19 -5.52 -31.32
CA GLY A 343 36.10 -4.66 -32.49
C GLY A 343 36.80 -3.30 -32.42
N GLY A 344 37.65 -3.04 -31.41
CA GLY A 344 38.50 -1.83 -31.35
C GLY A 344 38.45 -1.05 -30.03
N THR A 345 38.55 0.27 -30.11
CA THR A 345 38.47 1.20 -28.97
C THR A 345 37.52 2.34 -29.29
N ILE A 346 36.62 2.65 -28.36
CA ILE A 346 35.59 3.68 -28.45
C ILE A 346 35.76 4.64 -27.26
N LYS A 347 35.45 5.93 -27.47
CA LYS A 347 35.39 6.94 -26.41
C LYS A 347 34.04 7.65 -26.44
N ALA A 348 33.49 7.97 -25.27
CA ALA A 348 32.19 8.61 -25.11
C ALA A 348 32.30 9.78 -24.13
N PRO A 349 31.97 11.03 -24.49
CA PRO A 349 32.10 12.18 -23.59
C PRO A 349 31.07 12.13 -22.47
N LEU A 350 31.46 12.58 -21.26
CA LEU A 350 30.56 12.74 -20.11
C LEU A 350 30.23 14.22 -19.79
N LYS A 351 30.60 15.13 -20.71
CA LYS A 351 30.45 16.59 -20.53
C LYS A 351 28.99 16.99 -20.32
N GLY A 352 28.74 17.80 -19.30
CA GLY A 352 27.41 18.36 -19.00
C GLY A 352 26.54 17.48 -18.10
N LEU A 353 26.94 16.23 -17.86
CA LEU A 353 26.28 15.33 -16.93
C LEU A 353 26.63 15.67 -15.48
N LYS A 354 25.93 15.06 -14.52
CA LYS A 354 26.09 15.32 -13.08
C LYS A 354 25.85 14.07 -12.24
N TRP A 355 26.70 13.85 -11.25
CA TRP A 355 26.57 12.77 -10.27
C TRP A 355 26.02 13.34 -8.96
N ASP A 356 24.86 12.85 -8.52
CA ASP A 356 24.18 13.27 -7.30
C ASP A 356 24.35 12.27 -6.14
N LYS A 357 24.30 12.79 -4.91
CA LYS A 357 24.43 12.02 -3.66
C LYS A 357 23.31 10.96 -3.57
N GLY A 358 23.68 9.69 -3.39
CA GLY A 358 22.76 8.58 -3.21
C GLY A 358 22.11 8.05 -4.50
N ALA A 359 22.52 8.56 -5.66
CA ALA A 359 22.07 8.06 -6.96
C ALA A 359 22.95 6.90 -7.46
N LEU A 360 22.32 5.96 -8.15
CA LEU A 360 22.95 4.93 -8.97
C LEU A 360 22.78 5.28 -10.45
N VAL A 361 23.86 5.77 -11.05
CA VAL A 361 23.95 6.20 -12.44
C VAL A 361 24.33 5.02 -13.33
N THR A 362 23.46 4.66 -14.26
CA THR A 362 23.68 3.60 -15.24
C THR A 362 23.91 4.20 -16.62
N TYR A 363 25.05 3.91 -17.24
CA TYR A 363 25.42 4.39 -18.57
C TYR A 363 25.40 3.27 -19.61
N THR A 364 24.54 3.35 -20.62
CA THR A 364 24.56 2.37 -21.73
C THR A 364 25.53 2.82 -22.81
N ILE A 365 26.60 2.05 -23.04
CA ILE A 365 27.61 2.34 -24.06
C ILE A 365 27.18 1.73 -25.38
N HIS A 366 26.52 2.53 -26.21
CA HIS A 366 26.23 2.14 -27.59
C HIS A 366 27.48 2.28 -28.44
N LYS A 367 27.78 1.25 -29.24
CA LYS A 367 28.55 1.43 -30.45
C LYS A 367 27.63 2.18 -31.41
N GLN A 368 28.11 3.26 -32.04
CA GLN A 368 27.55 3.61 -33.34
C GLN A 368 27.89 2.45 -34.29
N ARG A 369 26.91 1.53 -34.41
CA ARG A 369 26.78 0.71 -35.61
C ARG A 369 26.67 1.71 -36.76
N GLU A 370 27.26 1.39 -37.91
CA GLU A 370 26.71 1.87 -39.18
C GLU A 370 25.39 1.10 -39.40
N GLN A 371 24.41 1.33 -38.51
CA GLN A 371 23.02 0.99 -38.76
C GLN A 371 22.63 1.83 -39.96
N ASN A 372 22.37 1.17 -41.09
CA ASN A 372 21.85 1.79 -42.30
C ASN A 372 20.39 2.20 -42.04
N TYR A 373 20.20 3.21 -41.20
CA TYR A 373 18.93 3.83 -40.91
C TYR A 373 18.36 4.39 -42.21
N VAL A 374 17.12 4.03 -42.51
CA VAL A 374 16.35 4.78 -43.50
C VAL A 374 15.80 6.01 -42.78
N TYR A 375 16.41 7.16 -43.06
CA TYR A 375 16.00 8.46 -42.50
C TYR A 375 14.76 9.02 -43.21
N PHE A 376 13.81 9.52 -42.43
CA PHE A 376 12.67 10.28 -42.91
C PHE A 376 12.50 11.57 -42.11
N ASP A 377 12.10 12.64 -42.79
CA ASP A 377 11.67 13.90 -42.18
C ASP A 377 10.14 13.99 -42.30
N LEU A 378 9.46 13.91 -41.16
CA LEU A 378 8.00 13.88 -41.12
C LEU A 378 7.37 15.20 -41.62
N HIS A 379 8.08 16.33 -41.59
CA HIS A 379 7.61 17.61 -42.16
C HIS A 379 7.71 17.63 -43.69
N ALA A 380 8.61 16.84 -44.27
CA ALA A 380 8.74 16.68 -45.72
C ALA A 380 7.65 15.76 -46.31
N GLY A 381 7.13 14.81 -45.53
CA GLY A 381 6.02 13.95 -45.93
C GLY A 381 5.84 12.68 -45.10
N ASN A 382 4.68 12.05 -45.28
CA ASN A 382 4.21 10.93 -44.44
C ASN A 382 5.03 9.66 -44.66
N VAL A 383 5.25 8.90 -43.58
CA VAL A 383 6.04 7.67 -43.58
C VAL A 383 5.13 6.45 -43.66
N VAL A 384 5.40 5.56 -44.60
CA VAL A 384 4.69 4.29 -44.78
C VAL A 384 5.71 3.15 -44.87
N ILE A 385 5.58 2.16 -44.00
CA ILE A 385 6.45 0.98 -43.90
C ILE A 385 5.58 -0.28 -44.02
N THR A 386 6.01 -1.23 -44.84
CA THR A 386 5.40 -2.56 -45.01
C THR A 386 6.50 -3.63 -44.99
N PRO A 387 6.19 -4.94 -44.97
CA PRO A 387 7.25 -5.97 -44.98
C PRO A 387 8.09 -5.92 -46.26
N THR A 388 7.44 -5.56 -47.36
CA THR A 388 7.98 -5.59 -48.73
C THR A 388 8.43 -4.23 -49.25
N SER A 389 8.16 -3.11 -48.57
CA SER A 389 8.54 -1.78 -49.03
C SER A 389 8.54 -0.70 -47.95
N TYR A 390 9.23 0.41 -48.22
CA TYR A 390 9.05 1.66 -47.48
C TYR A 390 8.82 2.84 -48.44
N SER A 391 8.18 3.89 -47.96
CA SER A 391 8.05 5.19 -48.62
C SER A 391 7.97 6.31 -47.58
N GLY A 392 8.65 7.43 -47.84
CA GLY A 392 8.59 8.65 -47.04
C GLY A 392 9.25 9.81 -47.78
N ALA A 393 9.58 10.89 -47.09
CA ALA A 393 10.29 12.02 -47.70
C ALA A 393 11.34 12.61 -46.75
N VAL A 394 12.26 13.40 -47.32
CA VAL A 394 13.29 14.17 -46.63
C VAL A 394 13.51 15.50 -47.35
N TYR A 395 14.16 16.46 -46.71
CA TYR A 395 14.71 17.61 -47.43
C TYR A 395 16.09 17.29 -48.04
N VAL A 396 16.30 17.69 -49.29
CA VAL A 396 17.60 17.71 -49.98
C VAL A 396 17.82 19.14 -50.46
N ASN A 397 18.82 19.84 -49.94
CA ASN A 397 19.02 21.28 -50.18
C ASN A 397 17.73 22.13 -49.93
N GLY A 398 16.93 21.79 -48.92
CA GLY A 398 15.65 22.46 -48.62
C GLY A 398 14.48 22.12 -49.56
N VAL A 399 14.65 21.17 -50.49
CA VAL A 399 13.58 20.66 -51.37
C VAL A 399 13.09 19.30 -50.89
N ALA A 400 11.78 19.18 -50.62
CA ALA A 400 11.16 17.92 -50.21
C ALA A 400 11.29 16.87 -51.33
N THR A 401 11.90 15.74 -51.01
CA THR A 401 12.26 14.66 -51.93
C THR A 401 11.77 13.34 -51.37
N THR A 402 10.94 12.63 -52.14
CA THR A 402 10.42 11.30 -51.75
C THR A 402 11.52 10.24 -51.84
N ILE A 403 11.67 9.43 -50.79
CA ILE A 403 12.49 8.22 -50.80
C ILE A 403 11.55 7.01 -50.67
N SER A 404 11.65 6.05 -51.57
CA SER A 404 10.94 4.77 -51.46
C SER A 404 11.76 3.62 -52.04
N LYS A 405 11.48 2.40 -51.56
CA LYS A 405 12.03 1.16 -52.10
C LYS A 405 11.06 0.01 -51.90
N THR A 406 10.96 -0.87 -52.88
CA THR A 406 10.41 -2.23 -52.76
C THR A 406 11.55 -3.22 -52.69
N TRP A 407 11.52 -4.16 -51.74
CA TRP A 407 12.53 -5.18 -51.52
C TRP A 407 12.25 -6.46 -52.32
N THR A 408 13.29 -7.14 -52.77
CA THR A 408 13.21 -8.50 -53.29
C THR A 408 13.14 -9.52 -52.14
N ALA A 409 12.64 -10.73 -52.41
CA ALA A 409 12.57 -11.81 -51.41
C ALA A 409 13.93 -12.10 -50.75
N SER A 410 15.00 -12.10 -51.55
CA SER A 410 16.39 -12.27 -51.09
C SER A 410 16.92 -11.13 -50.21
N GLU A 411 16.38 -9.92 -50.31
CA GLU A 411 16.78 -8.82 -49.43
C GLU A 411 16.04 -8.88 -48.08
N MET A 412 14.76 -9.28 -48.09
CA MET A 412 13.93 -9.39 -46.88
C MET A 412 14.46 -10.42 -45.87
N GLU A 413 15.07 -11.52 -46.32
CA GLU A 413 15.70 -12.51 -45.43
C GLU A 413 17.01 -12.03 -44.78
N SER A 414 17.59 -10.92 -45.25
CA SER A 414 18.97 -10.53 -44.93
C SER A 414 19.13 -9.35 -43.96
N ASN A 415 18.10 -8.53 -43.74
CA ASN A 415 18.20 -7.29 -42.97
C ASN A 415 17.08 -7.16 -41.92
N ARG A 416 17.44 -6.82 -40.68
CA ARG A 416 16.52 -6.16 -39.74
C ARG A 416 16.54 -4.66 -40.00
N TYR A 417 15.43 -4.11 -40.47
CA TYR A 417 15.34 -2.70 -40.85
C TYR A 417 15.15 -1.79 -39.65
N HIS A 418 15.97 -0.74 -39.59
CA HIS A 418 15.91 0.32 -38.60
C HIS A 418 15.51 1.61 -39.33
N TYR A 419 14.48 2.30 -38.85
CA TYR A 419 13.97 3.53 -39.43
C TYR A 419 14.20 4.68 -38.45
N TYR A 420 14.72 5.81 -38.92
CA TYR A 420 14.88 7.01 -38.07
C TYR A 420 13.92 8.07 -38.59
N VAL A 421 12.89 8.39 -37.81
CA VAL A 421 11.95 9.45 -38.14
C VAL A 421 12.18 10.60 -37.19
N TYR A 422 12.63 11.71 -37.76
CA TYR A 422 12.65 13.01 -37.09
C TYR A 422 11.63 13.92 -37.78
N GLN A 423 11.42 15.11 -37.22
CA GLN A 423 10.63 16.16 -37.86
C GLN A 423 11.44 17.46 -37.89
N SER A 424 11.48 18.16 -39.02
CA SER A 424 12.03 19.51 -39.09
C SER A 424 11.01 20.60 -38.80
N THR A 425 11.49 21.78 -38.40
CA THR A 425 10.72 23.02 -38.28
C THR A 425 10.97 23.91 -39.50
N ASP A 426 10.11 24.92 -39.71
CA ASP A 426 10.34 25.94 -40.74
C ASP A 426 11.68 26.68 -40.59
N ALA A 427 12.23 26.74 -39.37
CA ALA A 427 13.52 27.37 -39.07
C ALA A 427 14.74 26.49 -39.44
N ASN A 428 14.65 25.16 -39.28
CA ASN A 428 15.79 24.25 -39.48
C ASN A 428 15.72 23.36 -40.74
N LYS A 429 14.58 23.24 -41.43
CA LYS A 429 14.41 22.39 -42.63
C LYS A 429 15.31 22.69 -43.84
N ALA A 430 16.03 23.81 -43.82
CA ALA A 430 17.02 24.19 -44.83
C ALA A 430 18.45 23.75 -44.48
N SER A 431 18.73 23.40 -43.21
CA SER A 431 20.03 22.90 -42.73
C SER A 431 20.02 21.40 -42.42
N THR A 432 18.85 20.81 -42.12
CA THR A 432 18.64 19.38 -41.92
C THR A 432 18.53 18.59 -43.23
N GLY A 433 18.48 17.27 -43.14
CA GLY A 433 18.32 16.38 -44.29
C GLY A 433 19.63 16.13 -45.03
N TYR A 434 19.53 15.82 -46.32
CA TYR A 434 20.65 15.33 -47.13
C TYR A 434 21.42 16.49 -47.79
N ALA A 435 22.75 16.47 -47.64
CA ALA A 435 23.62 17.62 -47.90
C ALA A 435 23.78 17.99 -49.38
N SER A 436 23.72 17.03 -50.31
CA SER A 436 23.73 17.29 -51.76
C SER A 436 22.96 16.23 -52.58
N SER A 437 22.87 15.00 -52.07
CA SER A 437 22.33 13.82 -52.73
C SER A 437 21.76 12.84 -51.70
N LEU A 438 20.88 11.92 -52.11
CA LEU A 438 20.37 10.84 -51.24
C LEU A 438 21.43 9.79 -50.83
N SER A 439 22.69 9.99 -51.22
CA SER A 439 23.85 9.17 -50.85
C SER A 439 24.76 9.84 -49.80
N ASP A 440 24.49 11.09 -49.41
CA ASP A 440 25.17 11.75 -48.30
C ASP A 440 24.56 11.31 -46.95
N PRO A 441 25.28 11.39 -45.81
CA PRO A 441 24.66 11.19 -44.51
C PRO A 441 23.60 12.27 -44.23
N CYS A 442 22.50 11.86 -43.59
CA CYS A 442 21.43 12.76 -43.19
C CYS A 442 21.84 13.61 -41.98
N ARG A 443 21.57 14.92 -42.03
CA ARG A 443 21.74 15.84 -40.90
C ARG A 443 20.46 15.86 -40.07
N LEU A 444 20.54 15.34 -38.85
CA LEU A 444 19.48 15.45 -37.85
C LEU A 444 19.33 16.91 -37.39
N PRO A 445 18.11 17.35 -37.02
CA PRO A 445 17.90 18.62 -36.33
C PRO A 445 18.53 18.61 -34.94
N SER A 446 19.07 19.76 -34.54
CA SER A 446 19.34 20.10 -33.15
C SER A 446 18.09 20.73 -32.53
N TYR A 447 17.78 20.39 -31.27
CA TYR A 447 16.59 20.90 -30.56
C TYR A 447 16.87 21.28 -29.10
N ASP A 448 16.61 22.55 -28.76
CA ASP A 448 16.54 23.01 -27.38
C ASP A 448 15.36 22.32 -26.65
N PRO A 449 15.56 21.71 -25.47
CA PRO A 449 14.50 21.04 -24.72
C PRO A 449 13.34 22.00 -24.36
N VAL A 450 12.13 21.62 -24.75
CA VAL A 450 10.96 22.49 -24.68
C VAL A 450 10.45 22.62 -23.24
N LYS A 451 10.12 23.85 -22.83
CA LYS A 451 9.68 24.18 -21.47
C LYS A 451 8.28 24.78 -21.41
N VAL A 452 7.52 24.37 -20.39
CA VAL A 452 6.23 24.96 -20.03
C VAL A 452 6.45 25.82 -18.79
N GLY A 453 6.53 27.14 -19.01
CA GLY A 453 7.00 28.07 -17.97
C GLY A 453 8.45 27.79 -17.60
N ASN A 454 8.68 27.23 -16.40
CA ASN A 454 10.01 26.91 -15.90
C ASN A 454 10.35 25.40 -15.94
N GLN A 455 9.37 24.53 -16.20
CA GLN A 455 9.51 23.08 -16.18
C GLN A 455 9.78 22.51 -17.58
N PHE A 456 10.53 21.42 -17.69
CA PHE A 456 10.66 20.65 -18.92
C PHE A 456 9.35 19.93 -19.27
N TRP A 457 9.15 19.57 -20.54
CA TRP A 457 7.94 18.87 -20.98
C TRP A 457 7.66 17.56 -20.22
N SER A 458 8.71 16.75 -19.99
CA SER A 458 8.67 15.53 -19.17
C SER A 458 8.18 15.77 -17.74
N GLU A 459 8.71 16.79 -17.06
CA GLU A 459 8.27 17.20 -15.71
C GLU A 459 6.80 17.65 -15.74
N TYR A 460 6.41 18.44 -16.75
CA TYR A 460 5.07 18.99 -16.86
C TYR A 460 4.01 17.88 -17.04
N ILE A 461 4.21 16.95 -17.97
CA ILE A 461 3.27 15.84 -18.21
C ILE A 461 3.27 14.78 -17.09
N THR A 462 4.36 14.66 -16.33
CA THR A 462 4.40 13.78 -15.15
C THR A 462 3.59 14.36 -13.99
N ASN A 463 3.57 15.69 -13.83
CA ASN A 463 2.89 16.37 -12.72
C ASN A 463 1.45 16.82 -13.04
N ASN A 464 0.92 16.49 -14.23
CA ASN A 464 -0.41 16.97 -14.66
C ASN A 464 -1.37 15.80 -14.94
N THR A 465 -2.62 15.95 -14.52
CA THR A 465 -3.71 14.99 -14.73
C THR A 465 -4.87 15.57 -15.56
N SER A 466 -4.75 16.83 -16.00
CA SER A 466 -5.68 17.47 -16.93
C SER A 466 -5.15 17.31 -18.35
N VAL A 467 -5.89 16.58 -19.19
CA VAL A 467 -5.50 16.34 -20.58
C VAL A 467 -5.72 17.62 -21.41
N GLU A 468 -6.71 18.41 -21.03
CA GLU A 468 -6.98 19.76 -21.53
C GLU A 468 -5.78 20.70 -21.29
N ASP A 469 -5.25 20.73 -20.06
CA ASP A 469 -4.07 21.55 -19.71
C ASP A 469 -2.83 21.09 -20.49
N VAL A 470 -2.64 19.77 -20.67
CA VAL A 470 -1.54 19.22 -21.46
C VAL A 470 -1.66 19.58 -22.94
N ILE A 471 -2.86 19.64 -23.50
CA ILE A 471 -3.07 20.04 -24.90
C ILE A 471 -2.94 21.56 -25.08
N GLU A 472 -3.41 22.39 -24.14
CA GLU A 472 -3.18 23.84 -24.17
C GLU A 472 -1.68 24.18 -24.01
N ALA A 473 -0.96 23.45 -23.15
CA ALA A 473 0.49 23.57 -23.02
C ALA A 473 1.25 23.10 -24.27
N TRP A 474 0.79 22.02 -24.93
CA TRP A 474 1.34 21.57 -26.21
C TRP A 474 1.16 22.66 -27.28
N ASP A 475 -0.06 23.18 -27.48
CA ASP A 475 -0.34 24.29 -28.39
C ASP A 475 0.57 25.50 -28.09
N THR A 476 0.65 25.90 -26.83
CA THR A 476 1.46 27.06 -26.40
C THR A 476 2.94 26.85 -26.67
N ALA A 477 3.45 25.64 -26.41
CA ALA A 477 4.84 25.27 -26.62
C ALA A 477 5.23 25.14 -28.10
N GLU A 478 4.33 24.64 -28.96
CA GLU A 478 4.50 24.64 -30.43
C GLU A 478 4.65 26.07 -30.97
N ASN A 479 3.84 27.00 -30.46
CA ASN A 479 3.89 28.42 -30.84
C ASN A 479 5.12 29.19 -30.31
N ILE A 480 5.99 28.60 -29.48
CA ILE A 480 7.28 29.20 -29.08
C ILE A 480 8.36 28.99 -30.15
N ASN A 481 8.27 27.90 -30.94
CA ASN A 481 9.25 27.50 -31.94
C ASN A 481 8.86 27.85 -33.39
N ALA A 482 7.76 28.60 -33.61
CA ALA A 482 7.24 28.95 -34.93
C ALA A 482 7.05 30.46 -35.10
N ASP A 483 7.47 30.99 -36.25
CA ASP A 483 7.38 32.43 -36.55
C ASP A 483 5.95 32.88 -36.90
N LYS A 484 5.67 34.17 -36.74
CA LYS A 484 4.28 34.70 -36.65
C LYS A 484 3.43 34.50 -37.90
N ALA A 485 2.20 33.99 -37.72
CA ALA A 485 1.09 34.17 -38.65
C ALA A 485 -0.04 35.03 -38.02
N SER A 486 -0.43 36.12 -38.67
CA SER A 486 -1.25 37.18 -38.08
C SER A 486 -2.76 37.03 -38.29
N SER A 487 -3.55 37.03 -37.21
CA SER A 487 -4.97 37.45 -37.21
C SER A 487 -5.38 37.96 -35.83
N PRO A 488 -6.20 39.02 -35.71
CA PRO A 488 -6.75 39.45 -34.41
C PRO A 488 -7.77 38.45 -33.86
N ALA A 489 -7.79 38.27 -32.54
CA ALA A 489 -8.82 37.49 -31.87
C ALA A 489 -10.13 38.29 -31.71
N THR A 490 -11.27 37.64 -31.95
CA THR A 490 -12.60 38.12 -31.55
C THR A 490 -13.24 37.14 -30.57
N GLN A 491 -13.90 37.66 -29.54
CA GLN A 491 -14.26 36.91 -28.34
C GLN A 491 -15.43 35.94 -28.55
N ASN A 492 -15.24 34.66 -28.18
CA ASN A 492 -16.28 33.83 -27.54
C ASN A 492 -15.73 32.47 -27.04
N GLY A 493 -15.32 32.44 -25.77
CA GLY A 493 -15.49 31.32 -24.81
C GLY A 493 -15.04 29.87 -25.10
N ALA A 494 -14.55 29.53 -26.29
CA ALA A 494 -14.15 28.17 -26.66
C ALA A 494 -12.82 28.18 -27.42
N VAL A 495 -11.95 27.21 -27.13
CA VAL A 495 -10.58 27.14 -27.66
C VAL A 495 -10.58 26.83 -29.15
N ARG A 496 -10.55 27.86 -30.01
CA ARG A 496 -10.25 27.70 -31.44
C ARG A 496 -9.37 28.82 -32.00
N LYS A 497 -8.21 28.37 -32.50
CA LYS A 497 -7.32 28.98 -33.51
C LYS A 497 -6.38 30.11 -33.10
N VAL A 498 -5.11 29.71 -32.97
CA VAL A 498 -3.99 30.32 -33.71
C VAL A 498 -3.33 29.21 -34.56
N GLY A 499 -2.61 29.55 -35.64
CA GLY A 499 -1.61 28.64 -36.27
C GLY A 499 -2.07 27.55 -37.25
N ARG A 500 -2.69 26.47 -36.76
CA ARG A 500 -2.63 25.09 -37.34
C ARG A 500 -3.06 24.90 -38.83
N SER A 501 -2.12 25.01 -39.79
CA SER A 501 -2.36 24.94 -41.24
C SER A 501 -2.38 23.51 -41.84
N SER A 502 -3.57 22.92 -42.01
CA SER A 502 -4.04 21.73 -42.79
C SER A 502 -3.16 20.55 -43.30
N THR A 503 -1.86 20.38 -43.01
CA THR A 503 -1.09 19.18 -43.42
C THR A 503 -1.21 17.99 -42.44
N PRO A 504 -1.57 16.78 -42.91
CA PRO A 504 -1.79 15.61 -42.05
C PRO A 504 -0.57 14.66 -42.05
N TYR A 505 0.46 14.99 -41.27
CA TYR A 505 1.67 14.17 -41.17
C TYR A 505 1.46 12.95 -40.26
N TYR A 506 1.80 11.76 -40.75
CA TYR A 506 1.67 10.49 -40.00
C TYR A 506 2.75 9.46 -40.37
N ILE A 507 2.90 8.47 -39.49
CA ILE A 507 3.76 7.28 -39.60
C ILE A 507 2.86 6.03 -39.57
N SER A 508 2.96 5.18 -40.58
CA SER A 508 2.06 4.03 -40.79
C SER A 508 2.85 2.76 -41.07
N VAL A 509 2.73 1.75 -40.21
CA VAL A 509 3.46 0.47 -40.29
C VAL A 509 2.44 -0.66 -40.49
N ASN A 510 2.26 -1.11 -41.72
CA ASN A 510 1.12 -1.95 -42.12
C ASN A 510 1.58 -3.26 -42.74
N GLY A 511 0.96 -4.39 -42.36
CA GLY A 511 1.30 -5.70 -42.93
C GLY A 511 0.74 -5.89 -44.35
N ASP A 512 1.34 -6.78 -45.14
CA ASP A 512 0.91 -7.08 -46.51
C ASP A 512 -0.04 -8.30 -46.64
N GLY A 513 -0.41 -8.91 -45.51
CA GLY A 513 -1.26 -10.10 -45.44
C GLY A 513 -0.51 -11.43 -45.55
N THR A 514 0.81 -11.40 -45.76
CA THR A 514 1.62 -12.61 -46.00
C THR A 514 2.89 -12.70 -45.14
N ASN A 515 3.56 -11.57 -44.89
CA ASN A 515 4.87 -11.54 -44.22
C ASN A 515 4.76 -11.03 -42.77
N VAL A 516 5.70 -11.47 -41.91
CA VAL A 516 5.82 -11.02 -40.52
C VAL A 516 6.57 -9.70 -40.46
N LEU A 517 6.01 -8.68 -39.80
CA LEU A 517 6.71 -7.42 -39.52
C LEU A 517 7.60 -7.57 -38.30
N ASN A 518 8.90 -7.30 -38.42
CA ASN A 518 9.83 -7.22 -37.29
C ASN A 518 10.75 -6.02 -37.49
N ASN A 519 10.23 -4.83 -37.20
CA ASN A 519 10.88 -3.55 -37.49
C ASN A 519 11.21 -2.78 -36.21
N GLU A 520 12.25 -1.94 -36.31
CA GLU A 520 12.60 -0.97 -35.28
C GLU A 520 12.49 0.45 -35.84
N ILE A 521 11.89 1.35 -35.09
CA ILE A 521 11.75 2.76 -35.43
C ILE A 521 12.24 3.62 -34.27
N THR A 522 13.06 4.61 -34.57
CA THR A 522 13.43 5.68 -33.64
C THR A 522 12.60 6.91 -33.97
N LEU A 523 11.92 7.45 -32.97
CA LEU A 523 11.15 8.70 -33.05
C LEU A 523 11.90 9.79 -32.29
N ASP A 524 12.16 10.89 -32.99
CA ASP A 524 12.97 12.00 -32.51
C ASP A 524 12.26 13.33 -32.74
N ASN A 525 11.81 13.97 -31.66
CA ASN A 525 11.14 15.27 -31.65
C ASN A 525 9.98 15.38 -32.68
N ILE A 526 9.08 14.40 -32.67
CA ILE A 526 7.90 14.32 -33.54
C ILE A 526 6.74 15.20 -33.03
N TYR A 527 6.06 15.91 -33.94
CA TYR A 527 4.88 16.75 -33.63
C TYR A 527 3.77 16.55 -34.68
N SER A 528 2.85 15.61 -34.45
CA SER A 528 1.66 15.40 -35.30
C SER A 528 0.41 16.10 -34.74
N ARG A 529 -0.62 16.32 -35.57
CA ARG A 529 -1.89 16.90 -35.09
C ARG A 529 -2.65 15.97 -34.13
N TYR A 530 -3.57 16.57 -33.38
CA TYR A 530 -4.82 15.95 -32.93
C TYR A 530 -5.64 15.41 -34.12
N MET A 531 -6.61 14.53 -33.89
CA MET A 531 -7.49 14.01 -34.96
C MET A 531 -8.53 15.05 -35.40
N ASP A 532 -8.57 15.42 -36.68
CA ASP A 532 -9.72 16.13 -37.24
C ASP A 532 -10.93 15.19 -37.34
N ALA A 533 -12.10 15.66 -36.90
CA ALA A 533 -13.33 14.87 -36.81
C ALA A 533 -13.72 14.22 -38.16
N GLY A 534 -13.87 12.89 -38.16
CA GLY A 534 -14.17 12.10 -39.36
C GLY A 534 -12.96 11.66 -40.19
N ALA A 535 -11.73 11.97 -39.77
CA ALA A 535 -10.52 11.33 -40.31
C ALA A 535 -10.41 9.87 -39.80
N THR A 536 -9.75 9.00 -40.56
CA THR A 536 -9.46 7.63 -40.11
C THR A 536 -8.29 7.62 -39.13
N ARG A 537 -8.39 6.90 -38.01
CA ARG A 537 -7.37 6.92 -36.92
C ARG A 537 -5.97 6.49 -37.39
N ASN A 538 -5.89 5.73 -38.48
CA ASN A 538 -4.67 5.40 -39.22
C ASN A 538 -3.81 6.61 -39.66
N SER A 539 -4.33 7.85 -39.58
CA SER A 539 -3.67 9.09 -39.95
C SER A 539 -3.27 10.00 -38.77
N ALA A 540 -3.38 9.52 -37.52
CA ALA A 540 -3.36 10.35 -36.31
C ALA A 540 -2.00 10.47 -35.58
N GLY A 541 -0.88 10.30 -36.28
CA GLY A 541 0.45 10.28 -35.66
C GLY A 541 1.17 8.98 -35.96
N LEU A 542 0.98 7.94 -35.13
CA LEU A 542 1.55 6.60 -35.35
C LEU A 542 0.45 5.53 -35.46
N SER A 543 0.59 4.61 -36.42
CA SER A 543 -0.32 3.48 -36.60
C SER A 543 0.45 2.19 -36.94
N PHE A 544 0.21 1.10 -36.21
CA PHE A 544 0.78 -0.23 -36.44
C PHE A 544 -0.34 -1.27 -36.67
N THR A 545 -0.47 -1.75 -37.91
CA THR A 545 -1.52 -2.71 -38.32
C THR A 545 -0.94 -4.03 -38.87
N PRO A 546 -0.40 -4.90 -38.00
CA PRO A 546 0.09 -6.22 -38.40
C PRO A 546 -1.06 -7.20 -38.67
N ASN A 547 -1.14 -7.71 -39.91
CA ASN A 547 -2.14 -8.69 -40.35
C ASN A 547 -1.62 -10.14 -40.40
N THR A 548 -0.43 -10.38 -39.82
CA THR A 548 0.18 -11.71 -39.62
C THR A 548 0.53 -11.94 -38.14
N LYS A 549 0.76 -13.20 -37.76
CA LYS A 549 1.15 -13.61 -36.39
C LYS A 549 2.60 -13.27 -36.07
N SER A 550 2.89 -13.08 -34.78
CA SER A 550 4.23 -12.86 -34.23
C SER A 550 4.96 -11.64 -34.82
N SER A 551 4.21 -10.63 -35.26
CA SER A 551 4.74 -9.36 -35.73
C SER A 551 5.06 -8.42 -34.57
N LYS A 552 6.16 -7.67 -34.67
CA LYS A 552 6.65 -6.74 -33.66
C LYS A 552 7.07 -5.41 -34.27
N LEU A 553 6.67 -4.31 -33.61
CA LEU A 553 7.23 -2.98 -33.79
C LEU A 553 7.90 -2.54 -32.49
N THR A 554 9.16 -2.18 -32.55
CA THR A 554 9.89 -1.57 -31.42
C THR A 554 10.10 -0.09 -31.71
N VAL A 555 9.64 0.77 -30.79
CA VAL A 555 9.69 2.22 -30.88
C VAL A 555 10.68 2.74 -29.84
N ASN A 556 11.81 3.25 -30.29
CA ASN A 556 12.78 3.96 -29.46
C ASN A 556 12.37 5.44 -29.39
N LEU A 557 12.14 5.96 -28.19
CA LEU A 557 11.75 7.34 -27.93
C LEU A 557 13.00 8.19 -27.60
N VAL A 558 13.23 9.23 -28.42
CA VAL A 558 14.29 10.23 -28.27
C VAL A 558 13.66 11.62 -28.32
N GLY A 559 14.14 12.56 -27.49
CA GLY A 559 13.59 13.92 -27.42
C GLY A 559 12.11 13.98 -27.04
N ASP A 560 11.41 15.02 -27.51
CA ASP A 560 10.02 15.34 -27.17
C ASP A 560 9.04 14.90 -28.26
N ASN A 561 8.48 13.68 -28.18
CA ASN A 561 7.49 13.20 -29.15
C ASN A 561 6.06 13.47 -28.70
N ARG A 562 5.24 14.07 -29.58
CA ARG A 562 3.85 14.45 -29.33
C ARG A 562 2.98 14.07 -30.54
N VAL A 563 2.01 13.19 -30.32
CA VAL A 563 1.16 12.59 -31.36
C VAL A 563 -0.32 12.63 -30.97
N GLY A 564 -1.22 12.63 -31.96
CA GLY A 564 -2.66 12.62 -31.70
C GLY A 564 -3.11 11.29 -31.07
N ALA A 565 -2.60 10.18 -31.58
CA ALA A 565 -2.70 8.85 -30.98
C ALA A 565 -1.57 7.92 -31.45
N VAL A 566 -1.43 6.79 -30.77
CA VAL A 566 -0.69 5.61 -31.22
C VAL A 566 -1.69 4.47 -31.44
N HIS A 567 -2.08 4.25 -32.68
CA HIS A 567 -3.01 3.18 -33.05
C HIS A 567 -2.28 1.83 -33.19
N TYR A 568 -2.82 0.78 -32.56
CA TYR A 568 -2.31 -0.59 -32.64
C TYR A 568 -3.45 -1.62 -32.69
N TYR A 569 -3.35 -2.55 -33.65
CA TYR A 569 -4.36 -3.60 -33.88
C TYR A 569 -3.76 -5.02 -33.84
N SER A 570 -4.27 -5.87 -32.95
CA SER A 570 -3.98 -7.31 -32.94
C SER A 570 -5.05 -8.07 -33.75
N GLY A 571 -4.69 -8.48 -34.97
CA GLY A 571 -5.54 -9.28 -35.85
C GLY A 571 -5.91 -10.67 -35.32
N ARG A 572 -6.73 -11.41 -36.06
CA ARG A 572 -7.17 -12.78 -35.73
C ARG A 572 -6.93 -13.71 -36.92
N ASP A 573 -6.66 -14.99 -36.66
CA ASP A 573 -6.63 -16.00 -37.72
C ASP A 573 -8.05 -16.47 -38.12
N ALA A 574 -8.13 -17.33 -39.14
CA ALA A 574 -9.37 -17.93 -39.62
C ALA A 574 -10.10 -18.82 -38.60
N SER A 575 -9.51 -19.11 -37.43
CA SER A 575 -10.18 -19.76 -36.29
C SER A 575 -10.65 -18.79 -35.20
N GLY A 576 -10.40 -17.49 -35.37
CA GLY A 576 -10.75 -16.43 -34.41
C GLY A 576 -9.71 -16.18 -33.32
N LEU A 577 -8.59 -16.92 -33.31
CA LEU A 577 -7.52 -16.75 -32.32
C LEU A 577 -6.74 -15.46 -32.61
N ILE A 578 -6.62 -14.61 -31.59
CA ILE A 578 -5.95 -13.31 -31.69
C ILE A 578 -4.43 -13.51 -31.83
N TYR A 579 -3.80 -12.68 -32.66
CA TYR A 579 -2.36 -12.69 -32.88
C TYR A 579 -1.59 -12.16 -31.66
N ASN A 580 -0.59 -12.93 -31.21
CA ASN A 580 0.38 -12.46 -30.22
C ASN A 580 1.44 -11.59 -30.90
N ASN A 581 1.04 -10.39 -31.27
CA ASN A 581 1.89 -9.34 -31.84
C ASN A 581 2.34 -8.38 -30.71
N GLU A 582 3.39 -7.59 -30.93
CA GLU A 582 3.92 -6.67 -29.91
C GLU A 582 4.12 -5.25 -30.47
N LEU A 583 3.61 -4.24 -29.74
CA LEU A 583 4.07 -2.86 -29.83
C LEU A 583 4.90 -2.57 -28.59
N ILE A 584 6.20 -2.34 -28.75
CA ILE A 584 7.11 -2.01 -27.64
C ILE A 584 7.50 -0.53 -27.70
N LEU A 585 7.32 0.17 -26.58
CA LEU A 585 7.77 1.55 -26.35
C LEU A 585 8.95 1.52 -25.37
N GLN A 586 10.10 2.08 -25.75
CA GLN A 586 11.33 2.06 -24.96
C GLN A 586 12.20 3.30 -25.25
N GLY A 587 13.34 3.46 -24.56
CA GLY A 587 14.23 4.62 -24.66
C GLY A 587 14.13 5.57 -23.46
N SER A 588 14.69 6.77 -23.60
CA SER A 588 14.78 7.80 -22.55
C SER A 588 13.91 9.03 -22.80
N GLY A 589 13.47 9.26 -24.05
CA GLY A 589 12.64 10.40 -24.46
C GLY A 589 11.18 10.35 -23.99
N THR A 590 10.42 11.38 -24.34
CA THR A 590 9.00 11.47 -24.00
C THR A 590 8.09 11.01 -25.13
N LEU A 591 6.89 10.56 -24.79
CA LEU A 591 5.77 10.35 -25.72
C LEU A 591 4.47 10.88 -25.12
N THR A 592 3.91 11.93 -25.68
CA THR A 592 2.55 12.40 -25.39
C THR A 592 1.60 11.93 -26.48
N ALA A 593 0.57 11.15 -26.11
CA ALA A 593 -0.55 10.78 -26.97
C ALA A 593 -1.84 11.31 -26.34
N ALA A 594 -2.48 12.32 -26.93
CA ALA A 594 -3.61 13.01 -26.30
C ALA A 594 -4.69 13.41 -27.31
N THR A 595 -5.95 13.05 -27.03
CA THR A 595 -7.08 13.27 -27.94
C THR A 595 -8.16 14.18 -27.34
N VAL A 596 -8.65 15.08 -28.20
CA VAL A 596 -9.73 16.06 -27.97
C VAL A 596 -10.69 16.06 -29.15
N ASP A 597 -11.90 15.52 -29.02
CA ASP A 597 -12.98 15.93 -29.92
C ASP A 597 -13.55 17.28 -29.47
N PHE A 598 -13.75 18.17 -30.43
CA PHE A 598 -14.21 19.53 -30.26
C PHE A 598 -15.51 19.82 -31.04
N TYR A 599 -16.18 18.81 -31.61
CA TYR A 599 -17.34 19.01 -32.46
C TYR A 599 -18.57 18.13 -32.16
N LYS A 600 -19.56 18.75 -31.50
CA LYS A 600 -20.97 18.31 -31.64
C LYS A 600 -21.33 18.32 -33.12
N SER A 601 -21.46 17.15 -33.75
CA SER A 601 -21.73 17.08 -35.18
C SER A 601 -23.11 17.66 -35.48
N THR A 602 -23.17 18.67 -36.36
CA THR A 602 -24.42 19.29 -36.83
C THR A 602 -24.86 18.76 -38.19
N SER A 603 -24.22 17.69 -38.67
CA SER A 603 -24.40 17.09 -40.00
C SER A 603 -24.93 15.67 -39.88
N ALA A 604 -26.25 15.54 -40.05
CA ALA A 604 -27.02 14.31 -39.91
C ALA A 604 -26.40 13.04 -40.51
N GLN A 605 -26.42 11.95 -39.76
CA GLN A 605 -26.49 10.60 -40.34
C GLN A 605 -27.94 10.21 -40.59
N SER A 606 -28.19 9.53 -41.70
CA SER A 606 -29.54 9.20 -42.20
C SER A 606 -29.94 7.76 -41.86
N SER A 607 -30.10 7.45 -40.56
CA SER A 607 -30.84 6.29 -40.07
C SER A 607 -32.16 6.73 -39.43
N GLY A 608 -33.16 5.84 -39.40
CA GLY A 608 -34.57 6.20 -39.13
C GLY A 608 -34.95 6.47 -37.67
N ASP A 609 -33.97 6.64 -36.78
CA ASP A 609 -34.19 6.70 -35.34
C ASP A 609 -34.59 8.11 -34.87
N ARG A 610 -35.67 8.17 -34.08
CA ARG A 610 -36.32 9.43 -33.67
C ARG A 610 -35.60 10.12 -32.51
N TYR A 611 -34.40 10.62 -32.74
CA TYR A 611 -33.73 11.49 -31.77
C TYR A 611 -34.37 12.88 -31.77
N ASN A 612 -34.92 13.26 -30.62
CA ASN A 612 -35.59 14.55 -30.42
C ASN A 612 -34.55 15.67 -30.18
N ALA A 613 -34.88 16.91 -30.53
CA ALA A 613 -33.95 18.05 -30.44
C ALA A 613 -33.53 18.41 -28.99
N ASP A 614 -34.28 17.92 -27.99
CA ASP A 614 -33.98 18.10 -26.56
C ASP A 614 -33.11 16.98 -25.96
N ASN A 615 -32.72 15.96 -26.75
CA ASN A 615 -32.01 14.79 -26.23
C ASN A 615 -30.55 15.10 -25.87
N VAL A 616 -30.22 15.02 -24.58
CA VAL A 616 -28.84 15.13 -24.03
C VAL A 616 -27.91 13.97 -24.47
N HIS A 617 -28.45 12.97 -25.18
CA HIS A 617 -27.74 11.78 -25.67
C HIS A 617 -26.91 11.99 -26.95
N GLY A 618 -26.58 13.23 -27.30
CA GLY A 618 -25.76 13.56 -28.49
C GLY A 618 -24.26 13.25 -28.38
N TYR A 619 -23.79 12.69 -27.26
CA TYR A 619 -22.37 12.46 -26.96
C TYR A 619 -21.85 11.06 -27.32
N PHE A 620 -22.68 10.17 -27.86
CA PHE A 620 -22.33 8.75 -28.03
C PHE A 620 -21.75 8.38 -29.41
N SER A 621 -21.61 9.31 -30.37
CA SER A 621 -21.30 8.94 -31.77
C SER A 621 -19.94 8.28 -32.01
N ASN A 622 -18.93 8.55 -31.17
CA ASN A 622 -17.58 7.98 -31.27
C ASN A 622 -17.40 6.98 -30.12
N TYR A 623 -17.85 5.73 -30.34
CA TYR A 623 -18.16 4.78 -29.26
C TYR A 623 -16.95 4.10 -28.57
N TRP A 624 -15.75 4.17 -29.13
CA TRP A 624 -14.82 3.03 -29.05
C TRP A 624 -13.31 3.38 -28.97
N CYS A 625 -12.91 4.60 -28.61
CA CYS A 625 -11.55 5.06 -28.93
C CYS A 625 -10.43 4.85 -27.89
N THR A 626 -9.20 5.04 -28.37
CA THR A 626 -7.98 5.03 -27.55
C THR A 626 -6.99 6.16 -27.86
N ALA A 627 -6.13 6.50 -26.89
CA ALA A 627 -4.95 7.33 -27.11
C ALA A 627 -3.71 6.49 -27.47
N ILE A 628 -3.52 5.34 -26.83
CA ILE A 628 -2.53 4.30 -27.20
C ILE A 628 -3.24 2.94 -27.22
N GLY A 629 -3.66 2.44 -28.39
CA GLY A 629 -4.50 1.25 -28.43
C GLY A 629 -5.30 0.99 -29.71
N GLY A 630 -6.42 0.28 -29.56
CA GLY A 630 -7.29 -0.17 -30.65
C GLY A 630 -8.16 0.92 -31.30
N ASP A 631 -8.75 0.57 -32.46
CA ASP A 631 -9.55 1.44 -33.32
C ASP A 631 -11.07 1.35 -33.10
N ASP A 632 -11.76 2.40 -33.54
CA ASP A 632 -13.22 2.54 -33.49
C ASP A 632 -13.94 1.68 -34.54
N GLY A 633 -13.24 1.10 -35.53
CA GLY A 633 -13.88 0.50 -36.70
C GLY A 633 -14.42 -0.92 -36.51
N SER A 634 -13.61 -1.84 -35.97
CA SER A 634 -13.95 -3.28 -35.96
C SER A 634 -13.06 -4.18 -35.09
N SER A 635 -13.58 -4.68 -33.97
CA SER A 635 -13.00 -5.82 -33.22
C SER A 635 -11.53 -5.63 -32.77
N GLY A 636 -11.20 -4.41 -32.35
CA GLY A 636 -9.84 -3.87 -32.17
C GLY A 636 -9.15 -4.23 -30.86
N ASN A 637 -8.86 -5.52 -30.63
CA ASN A 637 -8.01 -5.90 -29.50
C ASN A 637 -6.61 -5.29 -29.64
N ALA A 638 -6.12 -4.69 -28.56
CA ALA A 638 -4.74 -4.24 -28.42
C ALA A 638 -4.01 -5.19 -27.45
N ILE A 639 -3.60 -6.36 -27.97
CA ILE A 639 -2.88 -7.38 -27.20
C ILE A 639 -1.39 -7.22 -27.44
N GLY A 640 -0.61 -6.99 -26.37
CA GLY A 640 0.85 -6.88 -26.47
C GLY A 640 1.36 -5.45 -26.61
N ILE A 641 0.71 -4.48 -25.98
CA ILE A 641 1.36 -3.19 -25.68
C ILE A 641 2.39 -3.43 -24.57
N VAL A 642 3.63 -3.01 -24.77
CA VAL A 642 4.73 -3.15 -23.82
C VAL A 642 5.43 -1.82 -23.63
N ILE A 643 5.53 -1.34 -22.39
CA ILE A 643 6.27 -0.14 -22.02
C ILE A 643 7.48 -0.56 -21.19
N LYS A 644 8.69 -0.24 -21.66
CA LYS A 644 9.97 -0.55 -20.99
C LYS A 644 10.68 0.69 -20.42
N GLY A 645 10.34 1.88 -20.90
CA GLY A 645 11.06 3.12 -20.60
C GLY A 645 10.36 4.36 -21.18
N GLY A 646 11.04 5.50 -21.05
CA GLY A 646 10.54 6.82 -21.44
C GLY A 646 9.60 7.46 -20.41
N THR A 647 9.19 8.70 -20.72
CA THR A 647 8.09 9.39 -20.01
C THR A 647 6.87 9.45 -20.93
N ILE A 648 5.85 8.65 -20.63
CA ILE A 648 4.67 8.46 -21.48
C ILE A 648 3.45 9.13 -20.83
N PHE A 649 2.76 9.96 -21.59
CA PHE A 649 1.45 10.51 -21.23
C PHE A 649 0.39 10.06 -22.24
N ALA A 650 -0.70 9.48 -21.76
CA ALA A 650 -1.84 9.05 -22.57
C ALA A 650 -3.14 9.68 -22.02
N GLY A 651 -3.93 10.38 -22.83
CA GLY A 651 -5.05 11.22 -22.34
C GLY A 651 -6.29 11.32 -23.21
N THR A 652 -7.49 11.35 -22.59
CA THR A 652 -8.81 11.56 -23.24
C THR A 652 -9.71 12.59 -22.50
N THR A 653 -10.29 13.57 -23.21
CA THR A 653 -10.97 14.76 -22.62
C THR A 653 -12.51 14.75 -22.62
N GLN A 654 -13.14 14.05 -21.66
CA GLN A 654 -14.51 14.23 -21.16
C GLN A 654 -15.73 14.05 -22.10
N ALA A 655 -15.60 14.24 -23.42
CA ALA A 655 -16.71 14.20 -24.38
C ALA A 655 -17.00 12.81 -24.94
N GLU A 656 -16.02 11.90 -24.87
CA GLU A 656 -16.04 10.59 -25.52
C GLU A 656 -15.82 9.45 -24.52
N ASN A 657 -16.32 8.27 -24.86
CA ASN A 657 -16.08 7.03 -24.13
C ASN A 657 -14.79 6.39 -24.67
N CYS A 658 -13.63 6.71 -24.08
CA CYS A 658 -12.33 6.29 -24.61
C CYS A 658 -11.29 5.90 -23.54
N THR A 659 -10.57 4.80 -23.81
CA THR A 659 -9.50 4.24 -22.97
C THR A 659 -8.16 4.95 -23.22
N ALA A 660 -7.38 5.27 -22.19
CA ALA A 660 -6.08 5.94 -22.42
C ALA A 660 -5.03 4.97 -23.01
N ILE A 661 -4.78 3.82 -22.37
CA ILE A 661 -3.86 2.78 -22.88
C ILE A 661 -4.55 1.42 -22.90
N GLY A 662 -4.75 0.81 -24.08
CA GLY A 662 -5.25 -0.56 -24.20
C GLY A 662 -6.34 -0.77 -25.27
N GLY A 663 -7.43 -1.43 -24.89
CA GLY A 663 -8.48 -1.87 -25.82
C GLY A 663 -9.34 -0.72 -26.33
N GLY A 664 -9.58 -0.69 -27.65
CA GLY A 664 -10.64 0.12 -28.25
C GLY A 664 -11.98 -0.61 -28.20
N GLY A 665 -13.05 0.11 -27.85
CA GLY A 665 -14.41 -0.42 -27.75
C GLY A 665 -14.54 -1.69 -26.92
N ASN A 666 -15.49 -2.58 -27.22
CA ASN A 666 -15.74 -3.77 -26.38
C ASN A 666 -14.59 -4.82 -26.38
N ASP A 667 -13.43 -4.53 -26.98
CA ASP A 667 -12.32 -5.47 -27.17
C ASP A 667 -11.29 -5.47 -26.02
N ARG A 668 -10.33 -6.39 -26.12
CA ARG A 668 -9.34 -6.65 -25.07
C ARG A 668 -8.15 -5.70 -25.16
N GLY A 669 -7.68 -5.24 -24.00
CA GLY A 669 -6.37 -4.58 -23.87
C GLY A 669 -5.45 -5.44 -23.02
N HIS A 670 -4.32 -5.90 -23.58
CA HIS A 670 -3.27 -6.57 -22.80
C HIS A 670 -2.03 -5.68 -22.79
N VAL A 671 -1.71 -5.13 -21.61
CA VAL A 671 -0.68 -4.11 -21.41
C VAL A 671 0.37 -4.62 -20.41
N ARG A 672 1.66 -4.47 -20.75
CA ARG A 672 2.80 -4.70 -19.86
C ARG A 672 3.54 -3.40 -19.60
N ILE A 673 3.86 -3.13 -18.34
CA ILE A 673 4.73 -2.03 -17.92
C ILE A 673 5.89 -2.62 -17.13
N GLU A 674 7.08 -2.54 -17.73
CA GLU A 674 8.33 -3.12 -17.24
C GLU A 674 9.29 -2.03 -16.72
N GLY A 675 9.03 -0.75 -17.03
CA GLY A 675 9.81 0.40 -16.60
C GLY A 675 9.32 1.74 -17.19
N GLY A 676 10.00 2.84 -16.86
CA GLY A 676 9.64 4.20 -17.27
C GLY A 676 8.67 4.92 -16.31
N THR A 677 8.15 6.06 -16.74
CA THR A 677 7.08 6.80 -16.05
C THR A 677 5.88 6.89 -17.00
N VAL A 678 4.71 6.45 -16.54
CA VAL A 678 3.49 6.34 -17.34
C VAL A 678 2.34 7.06 -16.64
N THR A 679 1.89 8.18 -17.20
CA THR A 679 0.69 8.90 -16.79
C THR A 679 -0.44 8.58 -17.78
N ALA A 680 -1.46 7.86 -17.32
CA ALA A 680 -2.64 7.51 -18.11
C ALA A 680 -3.87 8.19 -17.51
N VAL A 681 -4.53 9.05 -18.28
CA VAL A 681 -5.74 9.78 -17.88
C VAL A 681 -6.88 9.41 -18.82
N ALA A 682 -7.83 8.65 -18.29
CA ALA A 682 -9.11 8.41 -18.96
C ALA A 682 -10.22 9.21 -18.29
N THR A 683 -11.28 9.42 -19.06
CA THR A 683 -12.55 9.94 -18.57
C THR A 683 -13.67 8.98 -18.94
N THR A 684 -14.76 9.01 -18.15
CA THR A 684 -16.01 8.30 -18.45
C THR A 684 -15.89 6.75 -18.36
N THR A 685 -16.51 6.00 -19.27
CA THR A 685 -16.51 4.53 -19.29
C THR A 685 -15.23 3.90 -19.86
N GLY A 686 -14.24 4.67 -20.31
CA GLY A 686 -12.92 4.13 -20.71
C GLY A 686 -12.07 3.72 -19.51
N THR A 687 -11.12 2.78 -19.66
CA THR A 687 -10.10 2.54 -18.62
C THR A 687 -8.92 3.48 -18.81
N ALA A 688 -8.18 3.79 -17.74
CA ALA A 688 -6.88 4.45 -17.94
C ALA A 688 -5.87 3.45 -18.51
N ILE A 689 -5.82 2.24 -17.97
CA ILE A 689 -4.96 1.16 -18.48
C ILE A 689 -5.74 -0.17 -18.51
N GLY A 690 -5.95 -0.74 -19.71
CA GLY A 690 -6.49 -2.08 -19.89
C GLY A 690 -7.66 -2.17 -20.90
N GLY A 691 -8.80 -2.71 -20.47
CA GLY A 691 -9.93 -3.05 -21.34
C GLY A 691 -10.68 -1.84 -21.91
N GLY A 692 -11.38 -2.02 -23.04
CA GLY A 692 -12.19 -0.97 -23.67
C GLY A 692 -13.71 -1.08 -23.40
N ILE A 693 -14.44 -0.01 -23.70
CA ILE A 693 -15.81 0.27 -23.25
C ILE A 693 -16.87 -0.76 -23.69
N GLY A 694 -17.73 -1.17 -22.74
CA GLY A 694 -18.94 -1.96 -23.02
C GLY A 694 -20.19 -1.12 -23.34
N PHE A 695 -20.59 -1.04 -24.61
CA PHE A 695 -21.90 -0.47 -24.99
C PHE A 695 -22.84 -1.55 -25.53
N ASN A 696 -23.99 -1.71 -24.87
CA ASN A 696 -24.99 -2.79 -25.06
C ASN A 696 -24.39 -4.22 -25.05
N SER A 697 -23.15 -4.34 -24.58
CA SER A 697 -22.28 -5.51 -24.62
C SER A 697 -21.43 -5.51 -23.35
N GLN A 698 -20.86 -6.67 -22.97
CA GLN A 698 -19.96 -6.74 -21.82
C GLN A 698 -18.74 -5.82 -22.05
N GLY A 699 -18.27 -5.17 -20.98
CA GLY A 699 -17.02 -4.40 -21.03
C GLY A 699 -15.81 -5.25 -21.42
N GLY A 700 -14.85 -4.63 -22.10
CA GLY A 700 -13.63 -5.26 -22.61
C GLY A 700 -12.73 -5.78 -21.49
N ILE A 701 -12.08 -6.91 -21.77
CA ILE A 701 -11.17 -7.59 -20.83
C ILE A 701 -9.81 -6.89 -20.85
N GLY A 702 -9.42 -6.33 -19.71
CA GLY A 702 -8.07 -5.87 -19.42
C GLY A 702 -7.24 -7.00 -18.80
N ASN A 703 -6.06 -7.23 -19.36
CA ASN A 703 -4.98 -8.00 -18.73
C ASN A 703 -3.79 -7.03 -18.56
N VAL A 704 -3.49 -6.60 -17.34
CA VAL A 704 -2.45 -5.60 -17.08
C VAL A 704 -1.38 -6.18 -16.16
N LYS A 705 -0.12 -6.12 -16.60
CA LYS A 705 1.04 -6.50 -15.76
C LYS A 705 1.95 -5.31 -15.53
N ILE A 706 2.35 -5.09 -14.29
CA ILE A 706 3.29 -4.06 -13.87
C ILE A 706 4.41 -4.73 -13.07
N SER A 707 5.66 -4.58 -13.52
CA SER A 707 6.84 -5.10 -12.84
C SER A 707 7.89 -4.04 -12.50
N GLY A 708 7.70 -2.80 -12.94
CA GLY A 708 8.60 -1.69 -12.64
C GLY A 708 8.08 -0.36 -13.17
N GLY A 709 8.81 0.71 -12.84
CA GLY A 709 8.48 2.09 -13.23
C GLY A 709 7.51 2.79 -12.27
N ASN A 710 7.10 3.99 -12.67
CA ASN A 710 6.11 4.82 -11.98
C ASN A 710 4.84 4.89 -12.82
N VAL A 711 3.72 4.36 -12.31
CA VAL A 711 2.45 4.27 -13.04
C VAL A 711 1.40 5.11 -12.33
N PHE A 712 0.86 6.11 -13.02
CA PHE A 712 -0.20 6.99 -12.52
C PHE A 712 -1.43 6.84 -13.43
N ALA A 713 -2.46 6.17 -12.93
CA ALA A 713 -3.68 5.83 -13.67
C ALA A 713 -4.89 6.58 -13.06
N TYR A 714 -5.46 7.51 -13.82
CA TYR A 714 -6.59 8.33 -13.40
C TYR A 714 -7.82 8.05 -14.26
N ASN A 715 -8.95 7.74 -13.63
CA ASN A 715 -10.24 7.62 -14.29
C ASN A 715 -11.24 8.63 -13.68
N HIS A 716 -11.48 9.72 -14.39
CA HIS A 716 -12.39 10.77 -13.95
C HIS A 716 -13.80 10.55 -14.52
N ALA A 717 -14.77 10.29 -13.64
CA ALA A 717 -16.19 10.31 -14.02
C ALA A 717 -16.59 11.72 -14.48
N ASN A 718 -17.30 11.79 -15.61
CA ASN A 718 -17.94 13.03 -16.08
C ASN A 718 -19.39 13.09 -15.60
N GLU A 719 -20.27 13.70 -16.39
CA GLU A 719 -21.70 13.90 -16.07
C GLU A 719 -22.56 12.64 -16.27
N TRP A 720 -21.93 11.47 -16.50
CA TRP A 720 -22.58 10.20 -16.75
C TRP A 720 -22.03 9.09 -15.83
N GLU A 721 -22.95 8.38 -15.16
CA GLU A 721 -22.74 7.74 -13.85
C GLU A 721 -22.01 6.37 -13.85
N ILE A 722 -21.11 6.10 -14.80
CA ILE A 722 -20.36 4.83 -14.85
C ILE A 722 -18.89 5.03 -15.25
N PRO A 723 -18.00 5.17 -14.28
CA PRO A 723 -16.57 5.04 -14.49
C PRO A 723 -16.12 3.57 -14.44
N SER A 724 -15.11 3.27 -15.24
CA SER A 724 -14.50 1.94 -15.37
C SER A 724 -13.42 1.69 -14.33
N ALA A 725 -12.66 0.60 -14.46
CA ALA A 725 -11.42 0.51 -13.71
C ALA A 725 -10.44 1.62 -14.12
N ALA A 726 -9.61 2.09 -13.18
CA ALA A 726 -8.44 2.88 -13.58
C ALA A 726 -7.37 1.93 -14.17
N ILE A 727 -7.07 0.83 -13.48
CA ILE A 727 -6.23 -0.27 -14.00
C ILE A 727 -7.04 -1.56 -14.02
N GLY A 728 -7.19 -2.18 -15.19
CA GLY A 728 -7.94 -3.43 -15.37
C GLY A 728 -9.00 -3.33 -16.45
N SER A 729 -10.25 -3.66 -16.14
CA SER A 729 -11.31 -3.82 -17.15
C SER A 729 -12.32 -2.68 -17.22
N ALA A 730 -12.89 -2.50 -18.41
CA ALA A 730 -13.92 -1.51 -18.62
C ALA A 730 -15.27 -1.97 -18.10
N GLY A 731 -16.07 -1.02 -17.66
CA GLY A 731 -17.46 -1.20 -17.34
C GLY A 731 -18.39 -1.17 -18.55
N SER A 732 -19.69 -1.24 -18.26
CA SER A 732 -20.74 -1.33 -19.28
C SER A 732 -22.00 -0.53 -18.92
N TRP A 733 -22.64 0.08 -19.93
CA TRP A 733 -23.91 0.79 -19.75
C TRP A 733 -25.11 -0.16 -19.59
N GLU A 734 -25.27 -1.14 -20.50
CA GLU A 734 -26.47 -1.98 -20.57
C GLU A 734 -26.23 -3.50 -20.41
N SER A 735 -24.97 -3.89 -20.17
CA SER A 735 -24.53 -5.26 -19.88
C SER A 735 -23.74 -5.33 -18.57
N SER A 736 -23.18 -6.50 -18.25
CA SER A 736 -22.22 -6.65 -17.16
C SER A 736 -20.87 -5.99 -17.47
N GLY A 737 -20.11 -5.69 -16.42
CA GLY A 737 -18.74 -5.18 -16.57
C GLY A 737 -17.76 -6.23 -17.10
N GLY A 738 -16.62 -5.77 -17.62
CA GLY A 738 -15.54 -6.63 -18.11
C GLY A 738 -14.78 -7.32 -16.98
N SER A 739 -14.44 -8.59 -17.17
CA SER A 739 -13.57 -9.35 -16.26
C SER A 739 -12.13 -8.84 -16.37
N GLY A 740 -11.49 -8.48 -15.27
CA GLY A 740 -10.11 -7.94 -15.24
C GLY A 740 -9.10 -8.88 -14.61
N GLU A 741 -7.90 -8.94 -15.19
CA GLU A 741 -6.74 -9.62 -14.59
C GLU A 741 -5.60 -8.61 -14.43
N VAL A 742 -5.14 -8.37 -13.20
CA VAL A 742 -4.08 -7.41 -12.90
C VAL A 742 -2.99 -8.08 -12.05
N GLU A 743 -1.74 -7.89 -12.45
CA GLU A 743 -0.56 -8.46 -11.78
C GLU A 743 0.46 -7.35 -11.53
N ILE A 744 0.73 -7.05 -10.25
CA ILE A 744 1.71 -6.06 -9.82
C ILE A 744 2.82 -6.80 -9.07
N THR A 745 4.06 -6.62 -9.50
CA THR A 745 5.25 -7.33 -8.96
C THR A 745 6.40 -6.39 -8.56
N GLY A 746 6.28 -5.10 -8.89
CA GLY A 746 7.28 -4.08 -8.58
C GLY A 746 6.84 -2.71 -9.11
N GLY A 747 7.62 -1.67 -8.77
CA GLY A 747 7.33 -0.28 -9.15
C GLY A 747 6.38 0.45 -8.19
N TYR A 748 6.15 1.73 -8.50
CA TYR A 748 5.18 2.60 -7.82
C TYR A 748 3.91 2.69 -8.66
N VAL A 749 2.75 2.37 -8.07
CA VAL A 749 1.46 2.37 -8.76
C VAL A 749 0.45 3.23 -8.00
N TYR A 750 0.02 4.33 -8.60
CA TYR A 750 -1.09 5.14 -8.15
C TYR A 750 -2.28 4.95 -9.10
N ALA A 751 -3.38 4.38 -8.59
CA ALA A 751 -4.62 4.19 -9.33
C ALA A 751 -5.76 4.94 -8.64
N GLN A 752 -6.42 5.85 -9.35
CA GLN A 752 -7.58 6.59 -8.83
C GLN A 752 -8.76 6.53 -9.79
N THR A 753 -9.95 6.27 -9.25
CA THR A 753 -11.22 6.40 -9.97
C THR A 753 -12.26 7.10 -9.10
N ALA A 754 -13.20 7.82 -9.71
CA ALA A 754 -14.52 8.00 -9.10
C ALA A 754 -15.32 6.68 -9.21
N LEU A 755 -16.29 6.41 -8.31
CA LEU A 755 -17.35 5.36 -8.26
C LEU A 755 -17.06 3.88 -8.61
N GLY A 756 -16.18 3.60 -9.55
CA GLY A 756 -15.80 2.27 -10.00
C GLY A 756 -14.71 1.68 -9.12
N THR A 757 -14.02 0.67 -9.66
CA THR A 757 -12.95 -0.01 -8.94
C THR A 757 -11.58 0.53 -9.35
N ALA A 758 -10.72 0.97 -8.43
CA ALA A 758 -9.46 1.59 -8.86
C ALA A 758 -8.53 0.57 -9.54
N ILE A 759 -8.45 -0.66 -9.02
CA ILE A 759 -7.70 -1.77 -9.64
C ILE A 759 -8.57 -3.05 -9.71
N GLY A 760 -8.86 -3.53 -10.92
CA GLY A 760 -9.50 -4.83 -11.14
C GLY A 760 -10.66 -4.84 -12.15
N GLY A 761 -11.85 -5.24 -11.70
CA GLY A 761 -13.02 -5.51 -12.55
C GLY A 761 -13.76 -4.23 -12.97
N GLY A 762 -14.40 -4.28 -14.15
CA GLY A 762 -15.14 -3.13 -14.68
C GLY A 762 -16.54 -2.96 -14.10
N SER A 763 -17.03 -1.73 -13.98
CA SER A 763 -18.34 -1.40 -13.38
C SER A 763 -19.55 -1.73 -14.30
N SER A 764 -20.78 -1.61 -13.81
CA SER A 764 -22.01 -1.73 -14.60
C SER A 764 -23.14 -0.85 -14.06
N LYS A 765 -23.94 -0.26 -14.94
CA LYS A 765 -25.10 0.57 -14.53
C LYS A 765 -26.38 -0.22 -14.33
N THR A 766 -26.64 -1.22 -15.17
CA THR A 766 -27.93 -1.94 -15.21
C THR A 766 -27.83 -3.39 -14.75
N ARG A 767 -26.61 -3.92 -14.56
CA ARG A 767 -26.33 -5.34 -14.25
C ARG A 767 -25.19 -5.48 -13.25
N GLU A 768 -24.69 -6.71 -13.16
CA GLU A 768 -23.58 -7.13 -12.31
C GLU A 768 -22.25 -6.50 -12.74
N GLY A 769 -21.41 -6.18 -11.75
CA GLY A 769 -20.03 -5.76 -11.98
C GLY A 769 -19.17 -6.89 -12.58
N GLY A 770 -18.14 -6.52 -13.35
CA GLY A 770 -17.19 -7.45 -13.93
C GLY A 770 -16.30 -8.10 -12.87
N SER A 771 -15.96 -9.38 -13.07
CA SER A 771 -15.10 -10.10 -12.13
C SER A 771 -13.65 -9.61 -12.15
N ALA A 772 -12.85 -9.97 -11.15
CA ALA A 772 -11.46 -9.59 -11.05
C ALA A 772 -10.57 -10.75 -10.56
N LYS A 773 -9.34 -10.78 -11.06
CA LYS A 773 -8.22 -11.49 -10.46
C LYS A 773 -7.09 -10.49 -10.28
N VAL A 774 -6.70 -10.21 -9.03
CA VAL A 774 -5.62 -9.26 -8.73
C VAL A 774 -4.53 -9.96 -7.93
N THR A 775 -3.29 -9.86 -8.40
CA THR A 775 -2.10 -10.35 -7.71
C THR A 775 -1.17 -9.17 -7.43
N ILE A 776 -0.77 -8.97 -6.17
CA ILE A 776 0.16 -7.91 -5.77
C ILE A 776 1.30 -8.57 -4.98
N SER A 777 2.53 -8.35 -5.43
CA SER A 777 3.70 -9.06 -4.88
C SER A 777 5.02 -8.34 -5.10
N GLY A 778 6.11 -8.95 -4.61
CA GLY A 778 7.44 -8.35 -4.61
C GLY A 778 7.50 -7.16 -3.66
N ASN A 779 8.29 -6.15 -4.02
CA ASN A 779 8.47 -4.91 -3.26
C ASN A 779 7.68 -3.75 -3.92
N SER A 780 6.46 -4.01 -4.39
CA SER A 780 5.62 -3.01 -5.08
C SER A 780 4.96 -2.04 -4.10
N TYR A 781 4.92 -0.76 -4.44
CA TYR A 781 4.18 0.27 -3.68
C TYR A 781 2.89 0.63 -4.41
N VAL A 782 1.73 0.38 -3.80
CA VAL A 782 0.41 0.53 -4.44
C VAL A 782 -0.50 1.46 -3.63
N ILE A 783 -0.99 2.52 -4.28
CA ILE A 783 -2.10 3.35 -3.81
C ILE A 783 -3.30 3.11 -4.75
N ALA A 784 -4.42 2.64 -4.21
CA ALA A 784 -5.65 2.40 -4.97
C ALA A 784 -6.82 3.15 -4.34
N LYS A 785 -7.39 4.11 -5.06
CA LYS A 785 -8.34 5.09 -4.50
C LYS A 785 -9.62 5.19 -5.34
N SER A 786 -10.70 4.60 -4.84
CA SER A 786 -12.05 4.94 -5.31
C SER A 786 -12.60 6.10 -4.49
N ILE A 787 -13.21 7.09 -5.14
CA ILE A 787 -13.85 8.25 -4.49
C ILE A 787 -15.35 8.32 -4.81
N PRO A 788 -16.18 8.88 -3.90
CA PRO A 788 -17.56 9.26 -4.22
C PRO A 788 -17.60 10.26 -5.38
N ALA A 789 -18.75 10.34 -6.05
CA ALA A 789 -19.02 11.37 -7.04
C ALA A 789 -20.49 11.76 -7.04
N ILE A 790 -20.76 12.99 -7.46
CA ILE A 790 -22.09 13.57 -7.55
C ILE A 790 -22.51 13.54 -9.02
N ASP A 791 -23.66 12.94 -9.33
CA ASP A 791 -24.28 13.14 -10.64
C ASP A 791 -24.70 14.60 -10.78
N LYS A 792 -24.15 15.29 -11.79
CA LYS A 792 -24.44 16.71 -12.04
C LYS A 792 -25.86 16.95 -12.57
N HIS A 793 -26.56 15.91 -13.06
CA HIS A 793 -27.93 16.04 -13.57
C HIS A 793 -28.99 15.97 -12.46
N THR A 794 -28.91 14.98 -11.57
CA THR A 794 -29.86 14.79 -10.45
C THR A 794 -29.40 15.45 -9.15
N GLY A 795 -28.10 15.68 -8.98
CA GLY A 795 -27.50 16.11 -7.71
C GLY A 795 -27.33 14.98 -6.69
N ASN A 796 -27.55 13.72 -7.08
CA ASN A 796 -27.36 12.56 -6.19
C ASN A 796 -25.86 12.28 -5.99
N GLU A 797 -25.46 12.04 -4.74
CA GLU A 797 -24.13 11.54 -4.39
C GLU A 797 -24.13 10.01 -4.39
N TYR A 798 -23.25 9.41 -5.18
CA TYR A 798 -23.05 7.96 -5.22
C TYR A 798 -21.79 7.58 -4.42
N PRO A 799 -21.83 6.47 -3.65
CA PRO A 799 -20.71 6.04 -2.83
C PRO A 799 -19.50 5.61 -3.68
N ALA A 800 -18.32 5.59 -3.06
CA ALA A 800 -17.12 5.00 -3.65
C ALA A 800 -17.34 3.51 -3.96
N GLY A 801 -16.72 3.04 -5.05
CA GLY A 801 -16.61 1.62 -5.38
C GLY A 801 -15.48 0.96 -4.61
N SER A 802 -15.17 -0.29 -4.95
CA SER A 802 -14.08 -1.04 -4.32
C SER A 802 -12.72 -0.41 -4.65
N GLY A 803 -11.76 -0.44 -3.72
CA GLY A 803 -10.40 0.03 -4.02
C GLY A 803 -9.68 -0.92 -4.98
N ILE A 804 -9.55 -2.17 -4.55
CA ILE A 804 -8.95 -3.27 -5.33
C ILE A 804 -9.93 -4.44 -5.33
N GLY A 805 -10.45 -4.88 -6.48
CA GLY A 805 -11.50 -5.90 -6.45
C GLY A 805 -12.30 -6.11 -7.73
N GLY A 806 -13.46 -6.77 -7.57
CA GLY A 806 -14.49 -6.83 -8.60
C GLY A 806 -15.13 -5.46 -8.86
N GLY A 807 -15.77 -5.32 -10.02
CA GLY A 807 -16.39 -4.06 -10.44
C GLY A 807 -17.65 -3.68 -9.66
N THR A 808 -17.95 -2.39 -9.61
CA THR A 808 -19.20 -1.86 -9.03
C THR A 808 -20.42 -2.25 -9.90
N GLY A 809 -21.44 -2.91 -9.34
CA GLY A 809 -22.70 -3.21 -10.03
C GLY A 809 -23.80 -2.17 -9.81
N GLY A 810 -24.87 -2.20 -10.61
CA GLY A 810 -25.91 -1.19 -10.54
C GLY A 810 -27.31 -1.62 -10.97
N VAL A 811 -28.33 -0.86 -10.51
CA VAL A 811 -29.73 -1.03 -10.89
C VAL A 811 -30.17 0.12 -11.80
N SER A 812 -30.89 -0.20 -12.88
CA SER A 812 -31.55 0.80 -13.72
C SER A 812 -33.05 0.83 -13.49
N THR A 813 -33.59 2.03 -13.24
CA THR A 813 -35.03 2.30 -13.19
C THR A 813 -35.71 2.27 -14.56
N ALA A 814 -34.94 2.27 -15.66
CA ALA A 814 -35.47 2.30 -17.03
C ALA A 814 -35.80 0.91 -17.60
N LEU A 815 -35.26 -0.18 -17.03
CA LEU A 815 -35.56 -1.56 -17.43
C LEU A 815 -36.69 -2.14 -16.58
N SER A 816 -37.87 -1.52 -16.68
CA SER A 816 -39.04 -1.75 -15.83
C SER A 816 -39.80 -3.08 -16.08
N SER A 817 -39.07 -4.19 -16.31
CA SER A 817 -39.65 -5.50 -16.60
C SER A 817 -38.84 -6.71 -16.11
N SER A 818 -37.61 -6.53 -15.60
CA SER A 818 -36.77 -7.63 -15.09
C SER A 818 -36.29 -7.38 -13.66
N SER A 819 -36.76 -8.19 -12.71
CA SER A 819 -36.38 -8.13 -11.29
C SER A 819 -35.02 -8.78 -11.01
N VAL A 820 -33.96 -8.26 -11.63
CA VAL A 820 -32.57 -8.68 -11.40
C VAL A 820 -31.97 -7.81 -10.29
N PRO A 821 -31.53 -8.37 -9.15
CA PRO A 821 -30.82 -7.60 -8.13
C PRO A 821 -29.46 -7.10 -8.66
N ALA A 822 -29.00 -5.95 -8.18
CA ALA A 822 -27.61 -5.55 -8.44
C ALA A 822 -26.65 -6.40 -7.60
N TYR A 823 -25.54 -6.78 -8.24
CA TYR A 823 -24.45 -7.53 -7.64
C TYR A 823 -23.11 -6.91 -8.02
N GLY A 824 -22.22 -6.75 -7.06
CA GLY A 824 -20.83 -6.43 -7.35
C GLY A 824 -20.11 -7.62 -8.00
N GLY A 825 -19.05 -7.33 -8.76
CA GLY A 825 -18.25 -8.36 -9.43
C GLY A 825 -17.52 -9.28 -8.45
N ALA A 826 -17.36 -10.55 -8.81
CA ALA A 826 -16.57 -11.50 -8.03
C ALA A 826 -15.06 -11.22 -8.11
N ALA A 827 -14.28 -11.58 -7.09
CA ALA A 827 -12.84 -11.31 -7.00
C ALA A 827 -12.02 -12.52 -6.51
N THR A 828 -10.84 -12.71 -7.09
CA THR A 828 -9.77 -13.55 -6.52
C THR A 828 -8.57 -12.64 -6.26
N ILE A 829 -8.15 -12.49 -5.00
CA ILE A 829 -7.09 -11.56 -4.57
C ILE A 829 -5.93 -12.35 -3.95
N ILE A 830 -4.70 -12.10 -4.40
CA ILE A 830 -3.48 -12.73 -3.91
C ILE A 830 -2.47 -11.65 -3.52
N ILE A 831 -2.02 -11.65 -2.27
CA ILE A 831 -1.00 -10.72 -1.75
C ILE A 831 0.14 -11.54 -1.10
N SER A 832 1.38 -11.27 -1.51
CA SER A 832 2.58 -12.05 -1.12
C SER A 832 3.87 -11.23 -1.23
N GLY A 833 4.96 -11.64 -0.59
CA GLY A 833 6.19 -10.83 -0.55
C GLY A 833 6.05 -9.63 0.39
N ASN A 834 6.64 -8.47 0.05
CA ASN A 834 6.64 -7.28 0.89
C ASN A 834 6.01 -6.02 0.23
N PRO A 835 4.84 -6.11 -0.44
CA PRO A 835 4.22 -4.94 -1.04
C PRO A 835 3.63 -4.01 0.04
N THR A 836 3.71 -2.70 -0.19
CA THR A 836 3.01 -1.70 0.63
C THR A 836 1.72 -1.30 -0.09
N ILE A 837 0.56 -1.46 0.56
CA ILE A 837 -0.75 -1.27 -0.07
C ILE A 837 -1.61 -0.30 0.76
N HIS A 838 -1.98 0.84 0.16
CA HIS A 838 -2.89 1.82 0.75
C HIS A 838 -4.17 1.93 -0.07
N THR A 839 -5.31 1.58 0.53
CA THR A 839 -6.61 1.65 -0.16
C THR A 839 -7.78 1.67 0.81
N GLY A 840 -8.94 2.19 0.38
CA GLY A 840 -10.16 2.13 1.18
C GLY A 840 -10.66 0.69 1.37
N THR A 841 -10.69 -0.12 0.30
CA THR A 841 -11.19 -1.50 0.37
C THR A 841 -10.52 -2.47 -0.59
N ILE A 842 -10.49 -3.76 -0.19
CA ILE A 842 -10.03 -4.87 -1.01
C ILE A 842 -11.08 -6.00 -1.01
N GLY A 843 -11.38 -6.60 -2.16
CA GLY A 843 -12.19 -7.83 -2.25
C GLY A 843 -13.31 -7.79 -3.28
N GLY A 844 -14.54 -8.11 -2.85
CA GLY A 844 -15.70 -8.13 -3.73
C GLY A 844 -16.04 -6.74 -4.29
N GLY A 845 -16.65 -6.70 -5.48
CA GLY A 845 -17.28 -5.47 -5.96
C GLY A 845 -18.45 -5.06 -5.06
N LYS A 846 -18.76 -3.76 -5.02
CA LYS A 846 -19.96 -3.23 -4.35
C LYS A 846 -21.07 -2.86 -5.36
N THR A 847 -22.17 -2.29 -4.87
CA THR A 847 -23.31 -1.84 -5.67
C THR A 847 -23.65 -0.39 -5.38
N ASN A 848 -24.14 0.34 -6.39
CA ASN A 848 -24.67 1.70 -6.20
C ASN A 848 -26.06 1.73 -5.53
N ASN A 849 -26.73 0.57 -5.43
CA ASN A 849 -27.99 0.37 -4.70
C ASN A 849 -27.70 -0.07 -3.25
N PRO A 850 -28.30 0.57 -2.22
CA PRO A 850 -28.27 0.10 -0.82
C PRO A 850 -28.73 -1.34 -0.61
N ASP A 851 -29.69 -1.84 -1.41
CA ASP A 851 -30.20 -3.22 -1.32
C ASP A 851 -29.41 -4.22 -2.20
N GLY A 852 -28.35 -3.78 -2.89
CA GLY A 852 -27.51 -4.64 -3.73
C GLY A 852 -26.47 -5.41 -2.91
N LYS A 853 -26.03 -6.58 -3.40
CA LYS A 853 -25.07 -7.42 -2.66
C LYS A 853 -23.64 -7.26 -3.15
N ILE A 854 -22.70 -7.39 -2.21
CA ILE A 854 -21.25 -7.46 -2.46
C ILE A 854 -20.94 -8.70 -3.29
N GLY A 855 -19.96 -8.62 -4.19
CA GLY A 855 -19.51 -9.75 -4.99
C GLY A 855 -18.74 -10.81 -4.18
N HIS A 856 -18.79 -12.05 -4.69
CA HIS A 856 -18.02 -13.20 -4.18
C HIS A 856 -16.52 -12.90 -4.10
N ALA A 857 -15.84 -13.22 -2.99
CA ALA A 857 -14.38 -13.11 -2.90
C ALA A 857 -13.67 -14.37 -2.37
N GLU A 858 -12.53 -14.64 -2.97
CA GLU A 858 -11.49 -15.58 -2.51
C GLU A 858 -10.21 -14.76 -2.30
N ILE A 859 -9.74 -14.62 -1.06
CA ILE A 859 -8.60 -13.75 -0.72
C ILE A 859 -7.52 -14.53 0.00
N THR A 860 -6.27 -14.39 -0.44
CA THR A 860 -5.09 -14.99 0.20
C THR A 860 -4.04 -13.91 0.47
N VAL A 861 -3.62 -13.79 1.73
CA VAL A 861 -2.59 -12.85 2.19
C VAL A 861 -1.47 -13.65 2.85
N SER A 862 -0.24 -13.40 2.41
CA SER A 862 0.98 -14.11 2.87
C SER A 862 2.15 -13.17 3.18
N GLY A 863 1.95 -11.86 3.03
CA GLY A 863 2.98 -10.85 3.18
C GLY A 863 2.44 -9.45 2.88
N GLY A 864 3.32 -8.46 2.93
CA GLY A 864 3.01 -7.04 2.71
C GLY A 864 2.59 -6.28 3.97
N ASP A 865 2.56 -4.95 3.85
CA ASP A 865 2.00 -4.01 4.83
C ASP A 865 0.79 -3.31 4.21
N ILE A 866 -0.38 -3.48 4.84
CA ILE A 866 -1.68 -3.25 4.22
C ILE A 866 -2.54 -2.34 5.09
N SER A 867 -2.77 -1.11 4.60
CA SER A 867 -3.78 -0.19 5.14
C SER A 867 -5.04 -0.29 4.28
N ALA A 868 -5.95 -1.20 4.65
CA ALA A 868 -7.23 -1.42 3.96
C ALA A 868 -8.28 -2.14 4.83
N GLN A 869 -9.56 -2.00 4.45
CA GLN A 869 -10.65 -2.87 4.90
C GLN A 869 -10.95 -3.93 3.83
N PHE A 870 -10.84 -5.21 4.17
CA PHE A 870 -11.23 -6.30 3.27
C PHE A 870 -12.75 -6.55 3.36
N VAL A 871 -13.43 -6.65 2.22
CA VAL A 871 -14.91 -6.70 2.14
C VAL A 871 -15.37 -7.80 1.19
N MET A 872 -16.20 -8.74 1.68
CA MET A 872 -16.69 -9.88 0.88
C MET A 872 -18.04 -10.45 1.33
N ALA A 873 -18.82 -11.01 0.39
CA ALA A 873 -20.03 -11.80 0.62
C ALA A 873 -20.23 -12.82 -0.50
N ALA A 874 -21.13 -13.80 -0.35
CA ALA A 874 -21.39 -14.80 -1.41
C ALA A 874 -21.96 -14.20 -2.73
N GLY A 875 -22.61 -13.04 -2.67
CA GLY A 875 -23.08 -12.28 -3.83
C GLY A 875 -24.21 -12.94 -4.62
N ALA A 876 -24.03 -13.03 -5.95
CA ALA A 876 -24.95 -13.67 -6.88
C ALA A 876 -24.79 -15.21 -6.94
N ALA A 877 -23.65 -15.73 -6.47
CA ALA A 877 -23.25 -17.12 -6.65
C ALA A 877 -23.87 -18.02 -5.57
N GLU A 878 -25.18 -18.26 -5.65
CA GLU A 878 -25.87 -19.28 -4.84
C GLU A 878 -25.11 -20.62 -4.95
N GLY A 879 -24.58 -21.09 -3.82
CA GLY A 879 -23.78 -22.31 -3.72
C GLY A 879 -22.31 -22.12 -3.33
N LYS A 880 -21.80 -20.88 -3.23
CA LYS A 880 -20.41 -20.60 -2.82
C LYS A 880 -20.26 -20.07 -1.39
N ILE A 881 -19.09 -20.35 -0.80
CA ILE A 881 -18.63 -19.87 0.51
C ILE A 881 -17.45 -18.93 0.27
N THR A 882 -17.46 -17.72 0.83
CA THR A 882 -16.32 -16.79 0.70
C THR A 882 -15.15 -17.24 1.57
N THR A 883 -13.91 -16.97 1.14
CA THR A 883 -12.71 -17.40 1.87
C THR A 883 -11.69 -16.29 2.04
N PHE A 884 -11.13 -16.20 3.24
CA PHE A 884 -9.99 -15.35 3.56
C PHE A 884 -8.92 -16.20 4.24
N ASN A 885 -7.74 -16.30 3.64
CA ASN A 885 -6.64 -17.11 4.14
C ASN A 885 -5.44 -16.21 4.44
N MET A 886 -5.12 -16.02 5.72
CA MET A 886 -3.98 -15.23 6.17
C MET A 886 -2.88 -16.15 6.70
N THR A 887 -1.69 -16.00 6.14
CA THR A 887 -0.48 -16.79 6.45
C THR A 887 0.71 -15.92 6.86
N GLY A 888 0.65 -14.62 6.60
CA GLY A 888 1.69 -13.64 6.85
C GLY A 888 1.22 -12.25 6.47
N GLY A 889 2.12 -11.26 6.60
CA GLY A 889 1.82 -9.85 6.36
C GLY A 889 1.18 -9.13 7.54
N THR A 890 1.09 -7.80 7.40
CA THR A 890 0.45 -6.89 8.35
C THR A 890 -0.81 -6.29 7.72
N ILE A 891 -1.92 -6.27 8.47
CA ILE A 891 -3.05 -5.39 8.22
C ILE A 891 -3.10 -4.38 9.37
N ASN A 892 -2.96 -3.09 9.06
CA ASN A 892 -2.86 -2.02 10.04
C ASN A 892 -3.81 -0.89 9.63
N ASN A 893 -5.00 -0.83 10.22
CA ASN A 893 -6.06 0.07 9.75
C ASN A 893 -6.58 1.02 10.84
N SER A 894 -5.72 1.91 11.31
CA SER A 894 -5.98 2.81 12.44
C SER A 894 -6.90 4.00 12.14
N ASN A 895 -7.68 3.99 11.05
CA ASN A 895 -8.43 5.19 10.68
C ASN A 895 -9.68 4.98 9.79
N VAL A 896 -10.76 4.47 10.36
CA VAL A 896 -12.14 4.55 9.81
C VAL A 896 -12.57 6.01 9.51
N ILE A 897 -11.83 7.00 10.04
CA ILE A 897 -12.14 8.42 10.00
C ILE A 897 -11.26 9.17 8.96
N ASN A 898 -10.26 8.52 8.33
CA ASN A 898 -9.44 9.19 7.32
C ASN A 898 -10.18 9.28 5.98
N LYS A 899 -10.83 10.43 5.76
CA LYS A 899 -11.56 10.80 4.54
C LYS A 899 -10.74 10.76 3.25
N GLU A 900 -9.42 10.56 3.35
CA GLU A 900 -8.56 10.33 2.19
C GLU A 900 -8.77 8.94 1.54
N TYR A 901 -9.21 7.93 2.31
CA TYR A 901 -9.48 6.57 1.85
C TYR A 901 -10.83 6.09 2.40
N TYR A 902 -11.82 5.93 1.52
CA TYR A 902 -13.16 5.55 1.94
C TYR A 902 -13.25 4.06 2.27
N HIS A 903 -13.21 3.72 3.56
CA HIS A 903 -13.81 2.49 4.06
C HIS A 903 -15.33 2.54 3.84
N ILE A 904 -15.94 1.38 3.61
CA ILE A 904 -17.31 1.29 3.08
C ILE A 904 -18.19 0.36 3.91
N MET A 905 -17.70 -0.18 5.03
CA MET A 905 -18.50 -0.89 6.04
C MET A 905 -18.14 -0.38 7.44
N ASP A 906 -19.17 -0.15 8.26
CA ASP A 906 -19.01 0.33 9.64
C ASP A 906 -18.48 -0.74 10.60
N ASN A 907 -18.61 -2.02 10.27
CA ASN A 907 -18.18 -3.17 11.07
C ASN A 907 -16.99 -3.87 10.39
N GLY A 908 -16.11 -4.50 11.17
CA GLY A 908 -14.94 -5.22 10.63
C GLY A 908 -13.85 -4.28 10.13
N GLY A 909 -13.06 -3.71 11.04
CA GLY A 909 -12.09 -2.66 10.70
C GLY A 909 -10.97 -3.12 9.76
N ALA A 910 -10.53 -4.37 9.90
CA ALA A 910 -9.69 -5.05 8.92
C ALA A 910 -10.49 -5.93 7.97
N VAL A 911 -11.47 -6.69 8.46
CA VAL A 911 -12.21 -7.69 7.64
C VAL A 911 -13.71 -7.66 7.91
N TYR A 912 -14.50 -7.40 6.88
CA TYR A 912 -15.95 -7.62 6.81
C TYR A 912 -16.27 -8.79 5.88
N MET A 913 -16.96 -9.80 6.39
CA MET A 913 -17.30 -11.04 5.66
C MET A 913 -18.76 -11.46 5.89
N GLU A 914 -19.46 -11.87 4.82
CA GLU A 914 -20.74 -12.58 4.92
C GLU A 914 -20.58 -14.04 4.47
N ASP A 915 -21.12 -14.97 5.27
CA ASP A 915 -21.29 -16.40 4.94
C ASP A 915 -20.00 -17.11 4.48
N GLY A 916 -18.89 -16.78 5.13
CA GLY A 916 -17.55 -17.22 4.75
C GLY A 916 -16.73 -17.88 5.85
N VAL A 917 -15.52 -18.29 5.47
CA VAL A 917 -14.49 -18.85 6.35
C VAL A 917 -13.24 -17.97 6.30
N PHE A 918 -12.87 -17.40 7.44
CA PHE A 918 -11.55 -16.79 7.64
C PHE A 918 -10.65 -17.81 8.36
N THR A 919 -9.60 -18.28 7.68
CA THR A 919 -8.50 -19.04 8.28
C THR A 919 -7.28 -18.13 8.48
N MET A 920 -6.84 -17.97 9.73
CA MET A 920 -5.61 -17.28 10.11
C MET A 920 -4.60 -18.32 10.63
N THR A 921 -3.43 -18.36 10.01
CA THR A 921 -2.30 -19.26 10.32
C THR A 921 -1.04 -18.49 10.70
N GLY A 922 -1.01 -17.18 10.43
CA GLY A 922 0.13 -16.30 10.63
C GLY A 922 -0.20 -14.87 10.18
N GLY A 923 0.74 -13.95 10.39
CA GLY A 923 0.55 -12.52 10.15
C GLY A 923 -0.12 -11.79 11.31
N THR A 924 -0.28 -10.47 11.16
CA THR A 924 -0.79 -9.57 12.21
C THR A 924 -1.93 -8.71 11.69
N ILE A 925 -3.01 -8.58 12.47
CA ILE A 925 -4.01 -7.52 12.33
C ILE A 925 -3.88 -6.60 13.55
N ARG A 926 -3.67 -5.29 13.35
CA ARG A 926 -3.48 -4.35 14.46
C ARG A 926 -4.11 -2.98 14.28
N ASN A 927 -4.36 -2.33 15.41
CA ASN A 927 -4.85 -0.95 15.53
C ASN A 927 -6.19 -0.68 14.82
N CYS A 928 -6.97 -1.68 14.45
CA CYS A 928 -8.18 -1.49 13.66
C CYS A 928 -9.37 -1.03 14.51
N GLU A 929 -10.13 -0.03 14.04
CA GLU A 929 -11.37 0.42 14.70
C GLU A 929 -12.61 0.04 13.88
N ALA A 930 -13.76 -0.20 14.54
CA ALA A 930 -15.05 -0.48 13.93
C ALA A 930 -16.22 -0.20 14.88
N ASN A 931 -17.46 -0.31 14.40
CA ASN A 931 -18.64 -0.35 15.26
C ASN A 931 -18.77 -1.70 16.00
N ASN A 932 -18.65 -2.82 15.30
CA ASN A 932 -18.52 -4.17 15.89
C ASN A 932 -17.41 -4.92 15.14
N GLY A 933 -16.64 -5.74 15.86
CA GLY A 933 -15.50 -6.45 15.27
C GLY A 933 -14.40 -5.47 14.89
N GLY A 934 -13.67 -4.92 15.87
CA GLY A 934 -12.64 -3.89 15.62
C GLY A 934 -11.61 -4.35 14.60
N ALA A 935 -11.16 -5.61 14.68
CA ALA A 935 -10.45 -6.28 13.61
C ALA A 935 -11.42 -6.96 12.61
N VAL A 936 -12.28 -7.87 13.08
CA VAL A 936 -12.99 -8.83 12.23
C VAL A 936 -14.49 -8.87 12.54
N TYR A 937 -15.34 -8.70 11.52
CA TYR A 937 -16.79 -8.95 11.59
C TYR A 937 -17.20 -10.02 10.58
N ILE A 938 -17.77 -11.11 11.08
CA ILE A 938 -18.35 -12.19 10.26
C ILE A 938 -19.86 -12.26 10.48
N LYS A 939 -20.62 -12.00 9.41
CA LYS A 939 -22.08 -12.05 9.32
C LYS A 939 -22.57 -13.45 8.95
N LYS A 940 -23.75 -13.81 9.48
CA LYS A 940 -24.53 -14.98 9.06
C LYS A 940 -25.85 -14.56 8.44
N SER A 941 -26.06 -14.85 7.16
CA SER A 941 -27.34 -14.62 6.48
C SER A 941 -28.35 -15.70 6.80
N ALA A 942 -29.64 -15.38 6.70
CA ALA A 942 -30.73 -16.34 6.87
C ALA A 942 -30.70 -17.53 5.87
N ASN A 943 -30.03 -17.35 4.72
CA ASN A 943 -29.90 -18.33 3.65
C ASN A 943 -28.45 -18.87 3.52
N ALA A 944 -27.65 -18.84 4.59
CA ALA A 944 -26.27 -19.33 4.58
C ALA A 944 -26.20 -20.82 4.18
N ILE A 945 -25.25 -21.17 3.30
CA ILE A 945 -25.12 -22.52 2.71
C ILE A 945 -24.14 -23.40 3.52
N GLY A 946 -23.44 -22.79 4.48
CA GLY A 946 -22.72 -23.45 5.58
C GLY A 946 -22.72 -22.53 6.80
N ASP A 947 -22.19 -23.00 7.93
CA ASP A 947 -21.97 -22.15 9.10
C ASP A 947 -20.72 -21.27 8.88
N PRO A 948 -20.79 -19.94 9.08
CA PRO A 948 -19.63 -19.06 9.00
C PRO A 948 -18.57 -19.43 10.05
N LYS A 949 -17.30 -19.16 9.76
CA LYS A 949 -16.21 -19.64 10.62
C LYS A 949 -15.02 -18.69 10.70
N PHE A 950 -14.51 -18.52 11.92
CA PHE A 950 -13.15 -18.04 12.16
C PHE A 950 -12.29 -19.19 12.68
N VAL A 951 -11.12 -19.41 12.07
CA VAL A 951 -10.15 -20.44 12.46
C VAL A 951 -8.81 -19.78 12.71
N MET A 952 -8.31 -19.85 13.95
CA MET A 952 -6.98 -19.38 14.33
C MET A 952 -6.05 -20.57 14.61
N THR A 953 -4.93 -20.59 13.90
CA THR A 953 -3.90 -21.65 13.93
C THR A 953 -2.50 -21.03 14.04
N GLY A 954 -2.44 -19.75 14.41
CA GLY A 954 -1.26 -18.89 14.46
C GLY A 954 -1.62 -17.45 14.07
N GLY A 955 -0.69 -16.52 14.26
CA GLY A 955 -0.88 -15.09 14.00
C GLY A 955 -1.35 -14.27 15.21
N LEU A 956 -1.55 -12.98 14.99
CA LEU A 956 -1.78 -11.98 16.04
C LEU A 956 -2.95 -11.04 15.70
N ILE A 957 -3.84 -10.79 16.66
CA ILE A 957 -4.85 -9.72 16.60
C ILE A 957 -4.72 -8.84 17.84
N GLU A 958 -4.23 -7.62 17.64
CA GLU A 958 -3.79 -6.73 18.72
C GLU A 958 -4.35 -5.31 18.62
N ASN A 959 -4.52 -4.63 19.76
CA ASN A 959 -4.77 -3.17 19.81
C ASN A 959 -6.02 -2.68 19.03
N CYS A 960 -6.98 -3.56 18.70
CA CYS A 960 -8.18 -3.22 17.93
C CYS A 960 -9.36 -2.78 18.81
N ARG A 961 -10.28 -1.99 18.25
CA ARG A 961 -11.32 -1.28 18.99
C ARG A 961 -12.70 -1.41 18.34
N ALA A 962 -13.69 -1.83 19.12
CA ALA A 962 -15.10 -1.69 18.77
C ALA A 962 -15.72 -0.53 19.55
N SER A 963 -16.59 0.26 18.90
CA SER A 963 -17.48 1.18 19.63
C SER A 963 -18.54 0.39 20.41
N HIS A 964 -19.02 -0.74 19.88
CA HIS A 964 -19.97 -1.64 20.52
C HIS A 964 -19.27 -2.95 20.95
N ASN A 965 -19.50 -4.07 20.24
CA ASN A 965 -19.12 -5.42 20.69
C ASN A 965 -17.99 -6.03 19.85
N GLY A 966 -17.21 -6.95 20.43
CA GLY A 966 -16.13 -7.64 19.73
C GLY A 966 -14.97 -6.71 19.41
N GLY A 967 -14.19 -6.31 20.41
CA GLY A 967 -13.07 -5.37 20.22
C GLY A 967 -12.05 -5.89 19.21
N GLY A 968 -11.72 -7.18 19.26
CA GLY A 968 -11.03 -7.90 18.19
C GLY A 968 -12.04 -8.46 17.17
N ILE A 969 -12.76 -9.52 17.56
CA ILE A 969 -13.61 -10.33 16.68
C ILE A 969 -15.09 -10.23 17.08
N TYR A 970 -15.97 -10.06 16.10
CA TYR A 970 -17.42 -10.26 16.22
C TYR A 970 -17.90 -11.33 15.23
N LEU A 971 -18.58 -12.36 15.74
CA LEU A 971 -19.26 -13.39 14.94
C LEU A 971 -20.77 -13.35 15.19
N GLU A 972 -21.54 -13.04 14.15
CA GLU A 972 -23.01 -12.97 14.23
C GLU A 972 -23.64 -14.39 14.35
N GLY A 973 -22.98 -15.41 13.80
CA GLY A 973 -23.26 -16.80 14.13
C GLY A 973 -22.43 -17.80 13.33
N GLY A 974 -22.28 -19.01 13.85
CA GLY A 974 -21.41 -20.05 13.26
C GLY A 974 -20.44 -20.66 14.28
N SER A 975 -19.13 -20.65 14.02
CA SER A 975 -18.13 -21.09 15.01
C SER A 975 -16.80 -20.31 14.99
N VAL A 976 -16.15 -20.27 16.16
CA VAL A 976 -14.77 -19.79 16.33
C VAL A 976 -13.92 -20.95 16.89
N GLU A 977 -12.85 -21.29 16.20
CA GLU A 977 -11.89 -22.34 16.61
C GLU A 977 -10.48 -21.77 16.72
N MET A 978 -9.79 -22.04 17.84
CA MET A 978 -8.40 -21.63 18.09
C MET A 978 -7.53 -22.85 18.43
N THR A 979 -6.37 -22.93 17.81
CA THR A 979 -5.34 -23.96 18.08
C THR A 979 -3.94 -23.37 18.27
N ASN A 980 -3.72 -22.14 17.84
CA ASN A 980 -2.54 -21.31 18.15
C ASN A 980 -2.90 -19.85 17.79
N GLY A 981 -2.07 -18.90 18.20
CA GLY A 981 -2.24 -17.47 17.93
C GLY A 981 -2.90 -16.71 19.08
N THR A 982 -2.65 -15.41 19.11
CA THR A 982 -2.93 -14.53 20.26
C THR A 982 -3.90 -13.41 19.87
N ILE A 983 -4.89 -13.16 20.72
CA ILE A 983 -5.86 -12.05 20.60
C ILE A 983 -5.71 -11.19 21.87
N HIS A 984 -5.07 -10.02 21.79
CA HIS A 984 -4.75 -9.21 22.97
C HIS A 984 -4.91 -7.69 22.83
N ASP A 985 -4.99 -6.98 23.96
CA ASP A 985 -5.14 -5.51 24.04
C ASP A 985 -6.34 -4.94 23.25
N ASN A 986 -7.34 -5.77 22.91
CA ASN A 986 -8.50 -5.33 22.16
C ASN A 986 -9.62 -4.78 23.07
N LEU A 987 -10.36 -3.78 22.58
CA LEU A 987 -11.28 -2.98 23.39
C LEU A 987 -12.70 -2.92 22.80
N ALA A 988 -13.67 -3.53 23.48
CA ALA A 988 -15.10 -3.26 23.27
C ALA A 988 -15.50 -2.06 24.15
N SER A 989 -15.51 -0.85 23.60
CA SER A 989 -15.54 0.39 24.40
C SER A 989 -16.91 0.82 24.93
N GLU A 990 -18.00 0.22 24.46
CA GLU A 990 -19.36 0.40 25.00
C GLU A 990 -20.16 -0.91 25.03
N GLY A 991 -19.54 -2.06 24.88
CA GLY A 991 -20.21 -3.35 24.68
C GLY A 991 -19.45 -4.53 25.27
N ASN A 992 -19.71 -5.71 24.73
CA ASN A 992 -19.30 -6.99 25.30
C ASN A 992 -18.29 -7.69 24.39
N GLY A 993 -17.47 -8.59 24.95
CA GLY A 993 -16.45 -9.32 24.19
C GLY A 993 -15.29 -8.40 23.80
N GLY A 994 -14.41 -8.07 24.74
CA GLY A 994 -13.26 -7.21 24.46
C GLY A 994 -12.34 -7.83 23.41
N GLY A 995 -11.99 -9.11 23.57
CA GLY A 995 -11.31 -9.89 22.54
C GLY A 995 -12.29 -10.42 21.49
N ILE A 996 -13.26 -11.23 21.93
CA ILE A 996 -14.17 -11.99 21.05
C ILE A 996 -15.63 -11.85 21.51
N TYR A 997 -16.53 -11.55 20.58
CA TYR A 997 -17.99 -11.61 20.77
C TYR A 997 -18.63 -12.63 19.81
N ILE A 998 -19.50 -13.49 20.31
CA ILE A 998 -20.26 -14.48 19.52
C ILE A 998 -21.75 -14.35 19.84
N ALA A 999 -22.57 -14.03 18.83
CA ALA A 999 -24.01 -13.76 19.00
C ALA A 999 -24.91 -15.01 18.92
N ALA A 1000 -24.48 -16.04 18.18
CA ALA A 1000 -25.18 -17.32 18.03
C ALA A 1000 -24.23 -18.39 17.43
N GLY A 1001 -23.27 -18.90 18.20
CA GLY A 1001 -22.28 -19.84 17.68
C GLY A 1001 -21.43 -20.55 18.73
N ASN A 1002 -20.75 -21.61 18.31
CA ASN A 1002 -19.87 -22.40 19.17
C ASN A 1002 -18.46 -21.78 19.29
N PHE A 1003 -17.82 -22.00 20.44
CA PHE A 1003 -16.44 -21.59 20.70
C PHE A 1003 -15.56 -22.80 21.06
N THR A 1004 -14.32 -22.84 20.56
CA THR A 1004 -13.41 -23.96 20.83
C THR A 1004 -11.94 -23.53 20.87
N ILE A 1005 -11.22 -23.85 21.96
CA ILE A 1005 -9.74 -23.79 22.04
C ILE A 1005 -9.16 -25.20 22.25
N ARG A 1006 -8.11 -25.56 21.50
CA ARG A 1006 -7.49 -26.91 21.54
C ARG A 1006 -5.96 -26.97 21.62
N GLY A 1007 -5.24 -25.85 21.50
CA GLY A 1007 -3.79 -25.83 21.57
C GLY A 1007 -3.28 -25.05 22.77
N ASN A 1008 -2.09 -25.42 23.25
CA ASN A 1008 -1.47 -24.82 24.44
C ASN A 1008 -1.06 -23.35 24.22
N ASP A 1009 -0.68 -23.01 22.99
CA ASP A 1009 -0.15 -21.69 22.63
C ASP A 1009 -1.25 -20.75 22.08
N ALA A 1010 -2.52 -21.13 22.21
CA ALA A 1010 -3.65 -20.29 21.85
C ALA A 1010 -4.01 -19.37 23.03
N GLU A 1011 -4.06 -18.06 22.79
CA GLU A 1011 -4.14 -17.07 23.86
C GLU A 1011 -5.17 -15.96 23.61
N VAL A 1012 -5.91 -15.59 24.65
CA VAL A 1012 -6.79 -14.41 24.69
C VAL A 1012 -6.46 -13.61 25.95
N SER A 1013 -5.73 -12.50 25.82
CA SER A 1013 -5.10 -11.80 26.96
C SER A 1013 -5.29 -10.29 26.97
N ASN A 1014 -5.31 -9.65 28.14
CA ASN A 1014 -5.36 -8.18 28.31
C ASN A 1014 -6.51 -7.43 27.59
N ASN A 1015 -7.51 -8.12 27.05
CA ASN A 1015 -8.63 -7.48 26.36
C ASN A 1015 -9.63 -6.85 27.35
N SER A 1016 -10.39 -5.84 26.90
CA SER A 1016 -11.24 -5.01 27.76
C SER A 1016 -12.67 -4.84 27.22
N ALA A 1017 -13.68 -5.07 28.06
CA ALA A 1017 -15.09 -4.80 27.78
C ALA A 1017 -15.67 -3.75 28.73
N LEU A 1018 -15.99 -2.56 28.21
CA LEU A 1018 -16.38 -1.38 29.00
C LEU A 1018 -17.86 -1.01 28.83
N ARG A 1019 -18.43 -0.40 29.87
CA ARG A 1019 -19.84 -0.01 29.94
C ARG A 1019 -20.01 1.51 29.98
N ARG A 1020 -20.64 2.09 28.94
CA ARG A 1020 -20.98 3.53 28.92
C ARG A 1020 -22.29 3.87 29.63
N ASN A 1021 -23.30 3.00 29.60
CA ASN A 1021 -24.64 3.29 30.14
C ASN A 1021 -25.26 2.08 30.89
N THR A 1022 -26.55 2.13 31.23
CA THR A 1022 -27.27 1.04 31.91
C THR A 1022 -27.87 -0.02 30.98
N GLU A 1023 -27.67 0.09 29.66
CA GLU A 1023 -28.30 -0.75 28.64
C GLU A 1023 -27.33 -1.79 28.08
N ASN A 1024 -26.04 -1.42 27.93
CA ASN A 1024 -24.98 -2.35 27.56
C ASN A 1024 -24.25 -2.85 28.82
N SER A 1025 -24.02 -4.16 28.92
CA SER A 1025 -23.56 -4.77 30.18
C SER A 1025 -22.05 -4.65 30.45
N GLY A 1026 -21.21 -4.56 29.42
CA GLY A 1026 -19.75 -4.58 29.58
C GLY A 1026 -19.22 -5.96 29.99
N ASN A 1027 -19.83 -7.04 29.50
CA ASN A 1027 -19.52 -8.43 29.86
C ASN A 1027 -18.42 -9.03 28.96
N GLY A 1028 -17.72 -10.06 29.45
CA GLY A 1028 -16.78 -10.84 28.63
C GLY A 1028 -15.56 -10.02 28.23
N GLY A 1029 -14.64 -9.77 29.15
CA GLY A 1029 -13.43 -9.00 28.87
C GLY A 1029 -12.59 -9.65 27.77
N GLY A 1030 -12.27 -10.93 27.94
CA GLY A 1030 -11.70 -11.75 26.88
C GLY A 1030 -12.77 -12.17 25.87
N ILE A 1031 -13.77 -12.92 26.34
CA ILE A 1031 -14.74 -13.64 25.50
C ILE A 1031 -16.16 -13.44 26.01
N TYR A 1032 -17.07 -13.03 25.13
CA TYR A 1032 -18.52 -13.04 25.36
C TYR A 1032 -19.23 -13.95 24.36
N ILE A 1033 -20.04 -14.87 24.87
CA ILE A 1033 -20.88 -15.76 24.06
C ILE A 1033 -22.33 -15.61 24.49
N THR A 1034 -23.24 -15.47 23.53
CA THR A 1034 -24.68 -15.57 23.75
C THR A 1034 -25.35 -16.43 22.67
N SER A 1035 -26.59 -16.86 22.94
CA SER A 1035 -27.53 -17.25 21.88
C SER A 1035 -28.98 -17.07 22.33
N PRO A 1036 -29.78 -16.21 21.65
CA PRO A 1036 -31.20 -16.08 21.92
C PRO A 1036 -32.02 -17.26 21.36
N ASN A 1037 -31.52 -17.96 20.34
CA ASN A 1037 -32.33 -18.84 19.47
C ASN A 1037 -31.84 -20.29 19.36
N SER A 1038 -30.73 -20.66 20.00
CA SER A 1038 -30.13 -22.00 19.89
C SER A 1038 -29.43 -22.45 21.17
N GLY A 1039 -29.14 -23.74 21.27
CA GLY A 1039 -28.10 -24.23 22.17
C GLY A 1039 -26.69 -23.81 21.69
N VAL A 1040 -25.72 -23.81 22.60
CA VAL A 1040 -24.31 -23.45 22.33
C VAL A 1040 -23.35 -24.41 23.05
N GLU A 1041 -22.25 -24.75 22.39
CA GLU A 1041 -21.13 -25.47 22.98
C GLU A 1041 -19.88 -24.57 23.06
N VAL A 1042 -19.28 -24.51 24.26
CA VAL A 1042 -18.08 -23.73 24.57
C VAL A 1042 -17.05 -24.71 25.14
N THR A 1043 -16.02 -25.05 24.37
CA THR A 1043 -15.03 -26.06 24.77
C THR A 1043 -13.64 -25.46 24.83
N ILE A 1044 -12.96 -25.57 25.98
CA ILE A 1044 -11.62 -25.01 26.17
C ILE A 1044 -10.75 -26.14 26.70
N GLU A 1045 -10.13 -26.88 25.77
CA GLU A 1045 -9.35 -28.10 26.07
C GLU A 1045 -7.93 -27.75 26.55
N SER A 1046 -7.38 -26.63 26.08
CA SER A 1046 -6.05 -26.10 26.39
C SER A 1046 -6.00 -24.59 26.11
N GLY A 1047 -4.85 -23.95 26.32
CA GLY A 1047 -4.62 -22.53 26.02
C GLY A 1047 -4.73 -21.60 27.24
N SER A 1048 -4.57 -20.30 27.00
CA SER A 1048 -4.50 -19.25 28.03
C SER A 1048 -5.57 -18.18 27.82
N ILE A 1049 -6.30 -17.84 28.89
CA ILE A 1049 -7.23 -16.71 28.91
C ILE A 1049 -6.89 -15.88 30.15
N ILE A 1050 -6.10 -14.82 29.98
CA ILE A 1050 -5.39 -14.17 31.10
C ILE A 1050 -5.53 -12.64 31.14
N ASP A 1051 -5.61 -12.09 32.35
CA ASP A 1051 -5.58 -10.65 32.65
C ASP A 1051 -6.63 -9.76 31.93
N ASN A 1052 -7.61 -10.36 31.24
CA ASN A 1052 -8.70 -9.64 30.57
C ASN A 1052 -9.64 -8.96 31.60
N THR A 1053 -10.24 -7.82 31.23
CA THR A 1053 -11.01 -6.98 32.16
C THR A 1053 -12.41 -6.61 31.66
N CYS A 1054 -13.40 -6.55 32.57
CA CYS A 1054 -14.77 -6.18 32.20
C CYS A 1054 -15.54 -5.38 33.27
N ASP A 1055 -16.36 -4.42 32.83
CA ASP A 1055 -17.24 -3.61 33.69
C ASP A 1055 -18.50 -4.35 34.18
N GLY A 1056 -18.80 -5.50 33.57
CA GLY A 1056 -19.90 -6.39 33.90
C GLY A 1056 -19.44 -7.70 34.52
N ASN A 1057 -19.83 -8.81 33.91
CA ASN A 1057 -19.55 -10.19 34.32
C ASN A 1057 -18.59 -10.91 33.35
N GLY A 1058 -17.84 -11.89 33.86
CA GLY A 1058 -16.95 -12.71 33.04
C GLY A 1058 -15.74 -11.94 32.55
N GLY A 1059 -14.75 -11.73 33.42
CA GLY A 1059 -13.51 -11.03 33.04
C GLY A 1059 -12.79 -11.77 31.92
N GLY A 1060 -12.56 -13.08 32.09
CA GLY A 1060 -12.06 -13.96 31.04
C GLY A 1060 -13.19 -14.37 30.08
N ILE A 1061 -14.20 -15.07 30.60
CA ILE A 1061 -15.30 -15.66 29.80
C ILE A 1061 -16.66 -15.29 30.41
N CYS A 1062 -17.59 -14.84 29.56
CA CYS A 1062 -19.01 -14.71 29.87
C CYS A 1062 -19.87 -15.54 28.90
N VAL A 1063 -20.77 -16.38 29.42
CA VAL A 1063 -21.76 -17.14 28.64
C VAL A 1063 -23.18 -16.77 29.09
N ASP A 1064 -23.94 -16.10 28.21
CA ASP A 1064 -25.25 -15.51 28.52
C ASP A 1064 -26.36 -16.12 27.66
N MET A 1065 -27.16 -17.01 28.25
CA MET A 1065 -28.31 -17.63 27.60
C MET A 1065 -29.60 -16.84 27.92
N ALA A 1066 -29.91 -15.90 27.03
CA ALA A 1066 -31.05 -14.99 27.16
C ALA A 1066 -32.43 -15.70 27.23
N SER A 1067 -32.53 -16.95 26.77
CA SER A 1067 -33.74 -17.79 26.87
C SER A 1067 -33.56 -18.91 27.90
N SER A 1068 -34.61 -19.17 28.70
CA SER A 1068 -34.69 -20.31 29.62
C SER A 1068 -34.69 -21.67 28.93
N ASP A 1069 -35.03 -21.69 27.64
CA ASP A 1069 -35.32 -22.91 26.89
C ASP A 1069 -34.09 -23.41 26.12
N ASN A 1070 -33.08 -22.55 25.97
CA ASN A 1070 -31.80 -22.88 25.33
C ASN A 1070 -30.84 -23.54 26.34
N THR A 1071 -29.81 -24.20 25.82
CA THR A 1071 -28.78 -24.90 26.60
C THR A 1071 -27.40 -24.34 26.29
N ALA A 1072 -26.54 -24.22 27.31
CA ALA A 1072 -25.10 -24.03 27.09
C ALA A 1072 -24.33 -25.17 27.74
N ALA A 1073 -23.48 -25.83 26.94
CA ALA A 1073 -22.54 -26.83 27.41
C ALA A 1073 -21.15 -26.20 27.46
N VAL A 1074 -20.72 -25.78 28.65
CA VAL A 1074 -19.39 -25.19 28.86
C VAL A 1074 -18.46 -26.27 29.42
N LYS A 1075 -17.38 -26.58 28.69
CA LYS A 1075 -16.45 -27.66 28.97
C LYS A 1075 -15.04 -27.11 29.10
N ILE A 1076 -14.42 -27.25 30.28
CA ILE A 1076 -13.06 -26.78 30.56
C ILE A 1076 -12.16 -27.98 30.83
N GLY A 1077 -11.04 -28.08 30.11
CA GLY A 1077 -10.03 -29.14 30.21
C GLY A 1077 -10.48 -30.51 29.68
N LEU A 1078 -9.50 -31.36 29.40
CA LEU A 1078 -9.69 -32.78 29.08
C LEU A 1078 -9.14 -33.62 30.24
N ALA A 1079 -9.98 -34.50 30.81
CA ALA A 1079 -9.66 -35.21 32.05
C ALA A 1079 -8.35 -36.01 31.97
N GLY A 1080 -7.32 -35.57 32.72
CA GLY A 1080 -6.04 -36.27 32.83
C GLY A 1080 -5.08 -36.04 31.65
N VAL A 1081 -5.31 -35.00 30.85
CA VAL A 1081 -4.44 -34.57 29.75
C VAL A 1081 -3.75 -33.23 30.07
N GLY A 1082 -4.13 -32.58 31.18
CA GLY A 1082 -3.92 -31.16 31.38
C GLY A 1082 -5.10 -30.35 30.84
N GLY A 1083 -5.09 -29.05 31.12
CA GLY A 1083 -6.16 -28.14 30.70
C GLY A 1083 -5.72 -26.67 30.68
N PRO A 1084 -6.63 -25.75 30.34
CA PRO A 1084 -6.30 -24.35 30.11
C PRO A 1084 -5.94 -23.59 31.39
N THR A 1085 -5.28 -22.44 31.21
CA THR A 1085 -5.02 -21.46 32.27
C THR A 1085 -5.98 -20.28 32.13
N ILE A 1086 -6.78 -20.01 33.16
CA ILE A 1086 -7.72 -18.89 33.22
C ILE A 1086 -7.42 -18.11 34.51
N SER A 1087 -6.62 -17.04 34.41
CA SER A 1087 -6.06 -16.36 35.58
C SER A 1087 -5.85 -14.85 35.41
N GLY A 1088 -5.86 -14.10 36.52
CA GLY A 1088 -5.63 -12.65 36.53
C GLY A 1088 -6.83 -11.81 36.06
N ASN A 1089 -7.70 -12.41 35.25
CA ASN A 1089 -8.89 -11.74 34.69
C ASN A 1089 -9.78 -11.10 35.77
N LYS A 1090 -10.39 -9.97 35.44
CA LYS A 1090 -11.08 -9.10 36.39
C LYS A 1090 -12.48 -8.70 35.92
N ALA A 1091 -13.48 -8.94 36.75
CA ALA A 1091 -14.83 -8.42 36.59
C ALA A 1091 -15.17 -7.37 37.67
N ILE A 1092 -16.14 -6.51 37.39
CA ILE A 1092 -16.75 -5.68 38.43
C ILE A 1092 -17.86 -6.46 39.17
N MET A 1093 -18.72 -7.18 38.44
CA MET A 1093 -19.95 -7.77 39.01
C MET A 1093 -19.79 -9.21 39.47
N TYR A 1094 -19.63 -10.19 38.58
CA TYR A 1094 -19.48 -11.62 38.92
C TYR A 1094 -18.50 -12.35 38.00
N GLY A 1095 -17.84 -13.40 38.53
CA GLY A 1095 -17.00 -14.32 37.77
C GLY A 1095 -15.84 -13.63 37.05
N GLY A 1096 -14.74 -13.37 37.76
CA GLY A 1096 -13.53 -12.80 37.16
C GLY A 1096 -12.97 -13.72 36.08
N GLY A 1097 -12.87 -15.03 36.35
CA GLY A 1097 -12.44 -16.03 35.37
C GLY A 1097 -13.56 -16.40 34.40
N LEU A 1098 -14.61 -17.05 34.92
CA LEU A 1098 -15.74 -17.56 34.16
C LEU A 1098 -17.07 -17.18 34.81
N TYR A 1099 -17.99 -16.64 34.01
CA TYR A 1099 -19.39 -16.40 34.38
C TYR A 1099 -20.35 -17.09 33.41
N ALA A 1100 -21.38 -17.75 33.94
CA ALA A 1100 -22.47 -18.35 33.17
C ALA A 1100 -23.85 -17.96 33.72
N ILE A 1101 -24.80 -17.66 32.83
CA ILE A 1101 -26.21 -17.42 33.18
C ILE A 1101 -27.15 -18.12 32.20
N GLY A 1102 -28.18 -18.77 32.75
CA GLY A 1102 -29.18 -19.54 32.02
C GLY A 1102 -29.57 -20.81 32.78
N ALA A 1103 -30.85 -21.19 32.76
CA ALA A 1103 -31.35 -22.35 33.51
C ALA A 1103 -30.67 -23.68 33.11
N ASN A 1104 -30.21 -23.77 31.86
CA ASN A 1104 -29.48 -24.92 31.33
C ASN A 1104 -28.06 -24.55 30.86
N ALA A 1105 -27.46 -23.50 31.44
CA ALA A 1105 -26.07 -23.12 31.20
C ALA A 1105 -25.16 -23.91 32.15
N ASN A 1106 -24.79 -25.13 31.78
CA ASN A 1106 -24.07 -26.07 32.64
C ASN A 1106 -22.56 -26.01 32.37
N VAL A 1107 -21.77 -25.90 33.44
CA VAL A 1107 -20.31 -25.82 33.40
C VAL A 1107 -19.72 -27.12 33.91
N THR A 1108 -18.86 -27.76 33.12
CA THR A 1108 -18.11 -28.98 33.49
C THR A 1108 -16.62 -28.71 33.39
N ILE A 1109 -15.90 -28.85 34.50
CA ILE A 1109 -14.46 -28.60 34.61
C ILE A 1109 -13.79 -29.95 34.89
N ASN A 1110 -12.93 -30.39 33.97
CA ASN A 1110 -12.27 -31.69 34.01
C ASN A 1110 -10.80 -31.62 34.37
N ASP A 1111 -10.13 -30.54 33.96
CA ASP A 1111 -8.69 -30.31 34.14
C ASP A 1111 -8.37 -28.81 33.90
N GLY A 1112 -7.13 -28.39 34.14
CA GLY A 1112 -6.67 -27.00 33.99
C GLY A 1112 -6.76 -26.17 35.28
N SER A 1113 -6.53 -24.86 35.19
CA SER A 1113 -6.47 -23.94 36.34
C SER A 1113 -7.33 -22.70 36.11
N ILE A 1114 -8.35 -22.49 36.96
CA ILE A 1114 -9.13 -21.25 37.02
C ILE A 1114 -8.90 -20.62 38.39
N LYS A 1115 -7.88 -19.74 38.48
CA LYS A 1115 -7.37 -19.18 39.75
C LYS A 1115 -6.81 -17.77 39.60
N ASN A 1116 -6.76 -17.03 40.70
CA ASN A 1116 -6.23 -15.67 40.80
C ASN A 1116 -7.00 -14.62 39.99
N ASN A 1117 -8.21 -14.95 39.55
CA ASN A 1117 -9.13 -14.00 38.94
C ASN A 1117 -9.76 -13.11 40.03
N ARG A 1118 -10.38 -11.99 39.65
CA ARG A 1118 -10.84 -10.96 40.60
C ARG A 1118 -12.25 -10.45 40.33
N VAL A 1119 -13.00 -10.18 41.40
CA VAL A 1119 -14.32 -9.53 41.33
C VAL A 1119 -14.43 -8.36 42.30
N SER A 1120 -15.03 -7.24 41.87
CA SER A 1120 -14.99 -5.98 42.63
C SER A 1120 -16.18 -5.77 43.59
N ASN A 1121 -17.39 -6.21 43.23
CA ASN A 1121 -18.62 -5.86 43.97
C ASN A 1121 -19.36 -7.05 44.61
N TYR A 1122 -19.49 -8.20 43.93
CA TYR A 1122 -20.22 -9.36 44.46
C TYR A 1122 -19.37 -10.64 44.40
N VAL A 1123 -19.07 -11.21 45.56
CA VAL A 1123 -18.15 -12.36 45.67
C VAL A 1123 -18.84 -13.60 46.28
N PRO A 1124 -19.47 -14.45 45.45
CA PRO A 1124 -19.76 -15.85 45.79
C PRO A 1124 -18.52 -16.73 45.59
N ASN A 1125 -17.82 -16.51 44.47
CA ASN A 1125 -16.55 -17.08 44.06
C ASN A 1125 -15.98 -16.14 42.96
N GLU A 1126 -14.68 -15.82 43.01
CA GLU A 1126 -14.06 -14.89 42.04
C GLU A 1126 -13.60 -15.59 40.75
N ASP A 1127 -13.37 -16.90 40.79
CA ASP A 1127 -12.88 -17.68 39.65
C ASP A 1127 -14.02 -18.18 38.75
N VAL A 1128 -15.09 -18.74 39.34
CA VAL A 1128 -16.22 -19.34 38.60
C VAL A 1128 -17.55 -18.99 39.25
N ALA A 1129 -18.47 -18.38 38.49
CA ALA A 1129 -19.82 -18.06 38.92
C ALA A 1129 -20.88 -18.60 37.94
N ASN A 1130 -21.97 -19.16 38.48
CA ASN A 1130 -23.15 -19.56 37.72
C ASN A 1130 -24.41 -19.20 38.50
N GLU A 1131 -25.32 -18.42 37.90
CA GLU A 1131 -26.55 -17.98 38.60
C GLU A 1131 -27.69 -19.01 38.55
N ARG A 1132 -27.77 -19.86 37.50
CA ARG A 1132 -29.00 -20.63 37.20
C ARG A 1132 -28.81 -22.05 36.69
N GLY A 1133 -27.63 -22.40 36.18
CA GLY A 1133 -27.27 -23.76 35.80
C GLY A 1133 -26.42 -24.45 36.86
N THR A 1134 -25.90 -25.63 36.54
CA THR A 1134 -25.02 -26.41 37.43
C THR A 1134 -23.53 -26.17 37.13
N VAL A 1135 -22.68 -26.42 38.12
CA VAL A 1135 -21.22 -26.46 37.96
C VAL A 1135 -20.71 -27.79 38.52
N VAL A 1136 -19.96 -28.54 37.70
CA VAL A 1136 -19.39 -29.86 38.04
C VAL A 1136 -17.86 -29.77 37.93
N LEU A 1137 -17.16 -30.15 39.00
CA LEU A 1137 -15.69 -30.19 39.06
C LEU A 1137 -15.25 -31.66 39.18
N ASN A 1138 -14.75 -32.22 38.07
CA ASN A 1138 -14.19 -33.57 37.99
C ASN A 1138 -12.66 -33.58 38.25
N GLY A 1139 -11.99 -32.46 37.99
CA GLY A 1139 -10.54 -32.29 38.15
C GLY A 1139 -10.10 -30.87 37.79
N GLY A 1140 -8.81 -30.57 37.99
CA GLY A 1140 -8.24 -29.23 37.82
C GLY A 1140 -8.21 -28.39 39.11
N GLU A 1141 -7.53 -27.24 39.03
CA GLU A 1141 -7.34 -26.28 40.11
C GLU A 1141 -8.32 -25.11 40.01
N VAL A 1142 -9.38 -25.12 40.83
CA VAL A 1142 -10.38 -24.04 40.92
C VAL A 1142 -10.65 -23.74 42.39
N THR A 1143 -10.97 -22.49 42.74
CA THR A 1143 -11.50 -22.16 44.08
C THR A 1143 -12.83 -22.89 44.30
N HIS A 1144 -12.90 -23.74 45.34
CA HIS A 1144 -14.07 -24.55 45.68
C HIS A 1144 -14.13 -24.84 47.18
N VAL A 1145 -15.26 -25.38 47.62
CA VAL A 1145 -15.53 -25.86 48.99
C VAL A 1145 -15.70 -27.38 48.96
N VAL A 1146 -15.28 -28.09 50.00
CA VAL A 1146 -15.38 -29.55 50.12
C VAL A 1146 -16.49 -29.95 51.09
N ILE A 1147 -17.46 -30.72 50.59
CA ILE A 1147 -18.38 -31.51 51.41
C ILE A 1147 -17.72 -32.85 51.70
N THR A 1148 -17.58 -33.24 52.97
CA THR A 1148 -17.11 -34.57 53.40
C THR A 1148 -18.29 -35.41 53.90
N PHE A 1149 -18.34 -36.69 53.52
CA PHE A 1149 -19.41 -37.63 53.90
C PHE A 1149 -18.91 -38.65 54.93
N ASP A 1150 -19.30 -38.48 56.19
CA ASP A 1150 -18.94 -39.36 57.32
C ASP A 1150 -20.03 -40.42 57.56
N VAL A 1151 -19.66 -41.71 57.55
CA VAL A 1151 -20.55 -42.83 57.89
C VAL A 1151 -21.13 -42.78 59.31
N ASN A 1152 -20.66 -41.85 60.16
CA ASN A 1152 -21.19 -41.54 61.49
C ASN A 1152 -21.20 -42.76 62.42
N THR A 1153 -20.15 -43.58 62.33
CA THR A 1153 -19.99 -44.82 63.09
C THR A 1153 -18.55 -45.32 63.07
N ALA A 1154 -18.15 -46.05 64.13
CA ALA A 1154 -16.88 -46.79 64.18
C ALA A 1154 -17.01 -48.24 63.66
N ASP A 1155 -18.15 -48.58 63.05
CA ASP A 1155 -18.46 -49.88 62.47
C ASP A 1155 -17.65 -50.09 61.17
N ALA A 1156 -16.68 -51.00 61.21
CA ALA A 1156 -15.80 -51.30 60.08
C ALA A 1156 -16.51 -51.94 58.86
N THR A 1157 -17.82 -52.24 58.96
CA THR A 1157 -18.64 -52.66 57.81
C THR A 1157 -19.34 -51.50 57.10
N ALA A 1158 -19.26 -50.28 57.66
CA ALA A 1158 -19.90 -49.11 57.08
C ALA A 1158 -19.01 -48.44 56.01
N ASN A 1159 -19.60 -48.07 54.87
CA ASN A 1159 -18.90 -47.33 53.82
C ASN A 1159 -19.83 -46.41 53.00
N VAL A 1160 -19.20 -45.58 52.17
CA VAL A 1160 -19.83 -44.68 51.19
C VAL A 1160 -19.30 -44.97 49.79
N SER A 1161 -20.08 -44.69 48.74
CA SER A 1161 -19.63 -44.81 47.35
C SER A 1161 -18.57 -43.77 46.94
N PHE A 1162 -18.56 -42.59 47.57
CA PHE A 1162 -17.49 -41.59 47.48
C PHE A 1162 -17.40 -40.79 48.80
N PRO A 1163 -16.20 -40.37 49.24
CA PRO A 1163 -16.00 -39.75 50.55
C PRO A 1163 -16.28 -38.23 50.59
N SER A 1164 -16.34 -37.56 49.44
CA SER A 1164 -16.52 -36.11 49.35
C SER A 1164 -17.16 -35.66 48.03
N GLN A 1165 -17.71 -34.43 48.02
CA GLN A 1165 -18.13 -33.70 46.82
C GLN A 1165 -17.52 -32.29 46.85
N ASN A 1166 -16.96 -31.84 45.73
CA ASN A 1166 -16.47 -30.47 45.57
C ASN A 1166 -17.60 -29.55 45.06
N ILE A 1167 -17.70 -28.35 45.64
CA ILE A 1167 -18.74 -27.35 45.38
C ILE A 1167 -18.06 -26.05 44.93
N VAL A 1168 -18.26 -25.66 43.67
CA VAL A 1168 -17.61 -24.47 43.10
C VAL A 1168 -18.40 -23.20 43.39
N THR A 1169 -19.72 -23.20 43.20
CA THR A 1169 -20.56 -22.02 43.45
C THR A 1169 -21.27 -22.12 44.80
N SER A 1170 -21.16 -21.08 45.62
CA SER A 1170 -21.79 -21.00 46.96
C SER A 1170 -23.33 -20.86 46.93
N THR A 1171 -23.92 -20.91 45.74
CA THR A 1171 -25.34 -20.78 45.45
C THR A 1171 -25.72 -21.73 44.32
N ASN A 1172 -26.95 -22.26 44.36
CA ASN A 1172 -27.54 -23.14 43.33
C ASN A 1172 -26.78 -24.43 43.00
N SER A 1173 -25.76 -24.79 43.79
CA SER A 1173 -25.11 -26.10 43.72
C SER A 1173 -26.04 -27.21 44.24
N ALA A 1174 -26.28 -28.21 43.40
CA ALA A 1174 -27.02 -29.41 43.76
C ALA A 1174 -26.13 -30.40 44.51
N LEU A 1175 -26.58 -30.87 45.67
CA LEU A 1175 -25.94 -31.93 46.42
C LEU A 1175 -26.06 -33.26 45.68
N VAL A 1176 -24.94 -33.96 45.49
CA VAL A 1176 -24.90 -35.33 44.97
C VAL A 1176 -24.45 -36.21 46.13
N THR A 1177 -25.38 -36.94 46.75
CA THR A 1177 -25.08 -37.73 47.95
C THR A 1177 -24.61 -39.14 47.61
N PRO A 1178 -23.59 -39.69 48.31
CA PRO A 1178 -23.15 -41.06 48.08
C PRO A 1178 -24.14 -42.08 48.67
N ASP A 1179 -24.12 -43.28 48.08
CA ASP A 1179 -24.75 -44.47 48.65
C ASP A 1179 -23.99 -44.84 49.93
N ALA A 1180 -24.66 -44.81 51.08
CA ALA A 1180 -24.11 -45.31 52.34
C ALA A 1180 -24.64 -46.71 52.66
N LYS A 1181 -23.75 -47.61 53.10
CA LYS A 1181 -24.11 -48.98 53.52
C LYS A 1181 -23.56 -49.28 54.91
N ARG A 1182 -24.28 -50.11 55.66
CA ARG A 1182 -23.91 -50.60 57.00
C ARG A 1182 -24.70 -51.87 57.32
N ALA A 1183 -24.08 -52.87 57.95
CA ALA A 1183 -24.78 -54.11 58.27
C ALA A 1183 -25.88 -53.90 59.34
N MET A 1184 -27.06 -54.50 59.16
CA MET A 1184 -28.23 -54.40 60.08
C MET A 1184 -28.85 -53.00 60.25
N TYR A 1185 -28.52 -52.04 59.37
CA TYR A 1185 -29.13 -50.70 59.37
C TYR A 1185 -29.62 -50.30 57.97
N THR A 1186 -30.74 -49.60 57.93
CA THR A 1186 -31.23 -48.89 56.74
C THR A 1186 -30.72 -47.44 56.78
N PHE A 1187 -30.15 -46.97 55.67
CA PHE A 1187 -29.72 -45.58 55.52
C PHE A 1187 -30.94 -44.65 55.40
N ALA A 1188 -30.93 -43.52 56.11
CA ALA A 1188 -32.08 -42.61 56.22
C ALA A 1188 -31.86 -41.20 55.62
N GLY A 1189 -30.60 -40.79 55.40
CA GLY A 1189 -30.25 -39.46 54.88
C GLY A 1189 -28.94 -38.92 55.46
N TRP A 1190 -28.51 -37.77 54.94
CA TRP A 1190 -27.27 -37.08 55.34
C TRP A 1190 -27.60 -35.89 56.23
N ASN A 1191 -26.96 -35.73 57.40
CA ASN A 1191 -27.29 -34.67 58.35
C ASN A 1191 -26.07 -33.81 58.68
N THR A 1192 -26.27 -32.49 58.84
CA THR A 1192 -25.22 -31.53 59.21
C THR A 1192 -24.63 -31.71 60.62
N ARG A 1193 -25.15 -32.65 61.41
CA ARG A 1193 -24.64 -32.99 62.75
C ARG A 1193 -24.61 -34.50 62.97
N SER A 1194 -23.53 -35.00 63.56
CA SER A 1194 -23.38 -36.41 63.96
C SER A 1194 -24.47 -36.89 64.93
N ASP A 1195 -25.00 -36.00 65.78
CA ASP A 1195 -26.12 -36.29 66.68
C ASP A 1195 -27.50 -36.32 66.00
N GLY A 1196 -27.55 -36.12 64.68
CA GLY A 1196 -28.77 -36.20 63.86
C GLY A 1196 -29.77 -35.07 64.06
N LYS A 1197 -29.42 -34.02 64.83
CA LYS A 1197 -30.30 -32.87 65.12
C LYS A 1197 -30.05 -31.65 64.23
N GLY A 1198 -29.24 -31.79 63.19
CA GLY A 1198 -29.03 -30.75 62.18
C GLY A 1198 -30.09 -30.79 61.08
N MET A 1199 -29.88 -29.98 60.04
CA MET A 1199 -30.59 -30.11 58.77
C MET A 1199 -30.21 -31.45 58.12
N THR A 1200 -31.21 -32.20 57.64
CA THR A 1200 -31.02 -33.40 56.81
C THR A 1200 -31.17 -33.04 55.34
N TYR A 1201 -30.26 -33.55 54.51
CA TYR A 1201 -30.20 -33.39 53.06
C TYR A 1201 -30.21 -34.74 52.32
N LYS A 1202 -30.53 -34.67 51.02
CA LYS A 1202 -30.63 -35.76 50.05
C LYS A 1202 -30.01 -35.35 48.71
N SER A 1203 -29.74 -36.33 47.84
CA SER A 1203 -29.32 -36.05 46.47
C SER A 1203 -30.37 -35.20 45.74
N GLY A 1204 -29.94 -34.12 45.08
CA GLY A 1204 -30.79 -33.15 44.42
C GLY A 1204 -31.20 -31.94 45.27
N ASP A 1205 -30.93 -31.93 46.58
CA ASP A 1205 -31.18 -30.73 47.40
C ASP A 1205 -30.18 -29.62 47.02
N ILE A 1206 -30.67 -28.39 46.85
CA ILE A 1206 -29.83 -27.21 46.61
C ILE A 1206 -29.27 -26.70 47.94
N MET A 1207 -27.96 -26.45 48.00
CA MET A 1207 -27.31 -25.93 49.21
C MET A 1207 -26.55 -24.62 48.95
N ASN A 1208 -26.60 -23.73 49.93
CA ASN A 1208 -25.82 -22.49 49.98
C ASN A 1208 -24.69 -22.65 51.00
N ILE A 1209 -23.57 -23.23 50.57
CA ILE A 1209 -22.38 -23.47 51.42
C ILE A 1209 -21.29 -22.44 51.11
N LYS A 1210 -20.57 -22.00 52.16
CA LYS A 1210 -19.50 -20.99 52.08
C LYS A 1210 -18.15 -21.42 52.68
N GLU A 1211 -18.12 -22.57 53.33
CA GLU A 1211 -16.97 -23.12 54.08
C GLU A 1211 -17.10 -24.65 54.14
N ASP A 1212 -15.99 -25.37 54.30
CA ASP A 1212 -15.96 -26.84 54.26
C ASP A 1212 -16.91 -27.46 55.29
N MET A 1213 -17.64 -28.50 54.89
CA MET A 1213 -18.74 -29.05 55.67
C MET A 1213 -18.70 -30.58 55.74
N THR A 1214 -18.86 -31.15 56.94
CA THR A 1214 -19.09 -32.59 57.10
C THR A 1214 -20.58 -32.89 57.20
N LEU A 1215 -21.07 -33.78 56.35
CA LEU A 1215 -22.39 -34.40 56.45
C LEU A 1215 -22.25 -35.82 57.01
N TYR A 1216 -23.10 -36.16 57.97
CA TYR A 1216 -23.06 -37.39 58.75
C TYR A 1216 -24.24 -38.30 58.40
N ALA A 1217 -23.98 -39.58 58.18
CA ALA A 1217 -25.01 -40.54 57.84
C ALA A 1217 -26.02 -40.76 58.99
N GLN A 1218 -27.30 -40.82 58.66
CA GLN A 1218 -28.37 -41.21 59.58
C GLN A 1218 -28.79 -42.67 59.32
N TRP A 1219 -28.96 -43.43 60.40
CA TRP A 1219 -29.20 -44.88 60.37
C TRP A 1219 -30.45 -45.25 61.17
N ILE A 1220 -31.29 -46.11 60.59
CA ILE A 1220 -32.43 -46.76 61.27
C ILE A 1220 -32.06 -48.24 61.44
N SER A 1221 -32.13 -48.76 62.67
CA SER A 1221 -31.90 -50.19 62.94
C SER A 1221 -33.01 -51.03 62.31
N GLN A 1222 -32.62 -52.16 61.71
CA GLN A 1222 -33.55 -53.16 61.14
C GLN A 1222 -34.08 -54.12 62.21
#